data_AF-A0A078QWQ9-F1
#
_entry.id   AF-A0A078QWQ9-F1
#
_cell.length_a   1.000
_cell.length_b   1.000
_cell.length_c   1.000
_cell.angle_alpha   90.00
_cell.angle_beta   90.00
_cell.angle_gamma   90.00
#
_symmetry.space_group_name_H-M   'P 1'
#
loop_
_entity.id
_entity.type
_entity.pdbx_description
1 polymer ?
#
loop_
_entity_poly.entity_id
_entity_poly.type
_entity_poly.pdbx_seq_one_letter_code
_entity_poly.pdbx_strand_id
1 'polypeptide(L)'
;MKIFRLLTALLLIAVCAGLGSCGDDELDTKPLEPVIDEITISDTSFDFEANGGEETLSFSTNRDWTVSLANTANGENWCTVTPLNGKAGDNNIQIRVAANKGYDDRNVSLTIAAGGTSRTVIINQKQQNALTLTANKFEVGKNGGKINVEVKANIQYEVIISETSKNWISQSAKTRGLTSNNLSFDIAPSEEYDKRTGEIIIKSGEFSETVHVYQSGEGVLLLTKSEYSVSDKGETIAVDLKSNFAFDVKMPDVDWVQSAAKTRGMSSHTLYYTIAPNETYDSREAEIIFYDKNSAVKDTLKIMQVQKDAIIIGKKEYKISANGETVGIELSSNINYDISLPTDCSWIKVIDKPITKGLEQHIIYLKTDKNDTPNQRNCEIIISNKASNISETIKIIQESGGYVHIHNKLYEIVGETTSVHIDIDANVYYTPIVPAEYYWIKYVRSNGNRLYFDIEENYSNEIRKGHIIIDSPAILKQDTIQIIQTPKSNWIKKTIHLDVAGTLENLINSEQLFQINELTLTGSLNDDDFIVLNDMTSKRGNLSYLDLADTDVKSLMNKAFSWTLSESSLSDFDSKLISIILPKNCKEIGWEVFDGCTRLQIVSLPSTLEKIGMFAFAQTAIKSINIPFKVTRIEEATFLMCQNLSSITMKNVAFIGNNAFTQCSNLSQIDLPKSLVTIEHNAFSDTGIQQVELPNGFTELSDNLFMGCTKLEKVILPASLKFMNDGCFSGCEQLKDIYIYAPTPPSYRDIYDDAFRDVLLDNCVLHISKGSYAAYRHADGWNKFTNIVVEE
;
A
#
# COMPACT_ATOMS: atom_id res chain seq x y z
N MET A 1 -42.05 -78.60 12.11
CA MET A 1 -43.29 -78.62 11.31
C MET A 1 -44.07 -79.82 11.82
N LYS A 2 -45.27 -79.76 12.36
CA LYS A 2 -46.34 -78.78 12.54
C LYS A 2 -47.42 -79.60 13.31
N ILE A 3 -48.49 -78.94 13.76
CA ILE A 3 -49.83 -79.52 14.04
C ILE A 3 -49.96 -80.22 15.41
N PHE A 4 -51.06 -80.16 16.17
CA PHE A 4 -52.27 -79.35 16.31
C PHE A 4 -53.20 -80.21 17.22
N ARG A 5 -54.20 -79.60 17.88
CA ARG A 5 -55.48 -80.20 18.34
C ARG A 5 -55.46 -81.16 19.56
N LEU A 6 -56.19 -80.81 20.63
CA LEU A 6 -57.60 -81.16 20.95
C LEU A 6 -57.77 -82.66 21.26
N LEU A 7 -58.33 -83.10 22.39
CA LEU A 7 -59.77 -83.08 22.70
C LEU A 7 -60.02 -83.64 24.13
N THR A 8 -61.07 -83.12 24.79
CA THR A 8 -62.02 -83.75 25.74
C THR A 8 -61.59 -84.81 26.79
N ALA A 9 -61.84 -84.45 28.05
CA ALA A 9 -62.80 -85.07 29.00
C ALA A 9 -62.56 -86.43 29.69
N LEU A 10 -62.99 -86.41 30.97
CA LEU A 10 -63.61 -87.47 31.81
C LEU A 10 -62.76 -88.48 32.63
N LEU A 11 -62.99 -88.40 33.95
CA LEU A 11 -63.58 -89.42 34.85
C LEU A 11 -62.87 -90.77 35.16
N LEU A 12 -62.90 -91.08 36.48
CA LEU A 12 -63.28 -92.34 37.18
C LEU A 12 -62.26 -93.41 37.63
N ILE A 13 -62.52 -93.88 38.89
CA ILE A 13 -62.45 -95.26 39.48
C ILE A 13 -61.05 -95.84 39.77
N ALA A 14 -60.75 -96.58 40.86
CA ALA A 14 -61.44 -97.12 42.05
C ALA A 14 -60.39 -97.67 43.06
N VAL A 15 -60.84 -98.15 44.24
CA VAL A 15 -60.50 -99.44 44.94
C VAL A 15 -60.84 -99.29 46.45
N CYS A 16 -61.94 -99.87 46.95
CA CYS A 16 -62.12 -101.15 47.72
C CYS A 16 -61.72 -101.05 49.23
N ALA A 17 -62.29 -101.72 50.25
CA ALA A 17 -63.38 -102.69 50.53
C ALA A 17 -63.64 -102.61 52.07
N GLY A 18 -64.77 -102.95 52.72
CA GLY A 18 -65.64 -104.15 52.71
C GLY A 18 -65.42 -104.93 54.04
N LEU A 19 -66.41 -105.13 54.93
CA LEU A 19 -67.33 -106.30 55.09
C LEU A 19 -67.90 -106.19 56.55
N GLY A 20 -69.05 -106.67 57.02
CA GLY A 20 -70.14 -107.54 56.55
C GLY A 20 -70.78 -108.28 57.76
N SER A 21 -72.10 -108.53 57.75
CA SER A 21 -72.78 -109.79 58.20
C SER A 21 -74.16 -109.62 58.92
N CYS A 22 -75.09 -110.48 58.50
CA CYS A 22 -76.52 -110.73 58.83
C CYS A 22 -76.83 -111.10 60.31
N GLY A 23 -78.07 -111.03 60.83
CA GLY A 23 -79.34 -111.74 60.51
C GLY A 23 -79.77 -112.48 61.81
N ASP A 24 -81.01 -112.81 62.20
CA ASP A 24 -82.33 -112.87 61.56
C ASP A 24 -83.44 -113.05 62.66
N ASP A 25 -84.69 -112.85 62.24
CA ASP A 25 -85.97 -113.53 62.57
C ASP A 25 -86.94 -113.15 63.73
N GLU A 26 -88.13 -112.70 63.26
CA GLU A 26 -89.53 -113.15 63.54
C GLU A 26 -90.12 -113.13 64.98
N LEU A 27 -91.41 -112.87 65.29
CA LEU A 27 -92.67 -112.64 64.57
C LEU A 27 -93.75 -112.10 65.57
N ASP A 28 -94.65 -111.25 65.05
CA ASP A 28 -96.11 -111.15 65.29
C ASP A 28 -96.83 -110.37 66.45
N THR A 29 -97.45 -109.26 66.00
CA THR A 29 -98.85 -108.73 66.17
C THR A 29 -99.50 -108.35 67.52
N LYS A 30 -99.54 -107.05 67.85
CA LYS A 30 -100.66 -106.06 67.66
C LYS A 30 -100.41 -104.74 68.46
N PRO A 31 -100.87 -103.55 68.00
CA PRO A 31 -100.30 -102.25 68.43
C PRO A 31 -101.19 -101.36 69.35
N LEU A 32 -100.54 -100.53 70.19
CA LEU A 32 -101.04 -99.30 70.85
C LEU A 32 -99.88 -98.27 71.05
N GLU A 33 -100.07 -97.07 70.49
CA GLU A 33 -99.57 -95.67 70.71
C GLU A 33 -98.06 -95.24 70.70
N PRO A 34 -97.72 -94.02 70.15
CA PRO A 34 -96.34 -93.56 69.88
C PRO A 34 -95.69 -92.72 71.00
N VAL A 35 -94.36 -92.81 71.16
CA VAL A 35 -93.51 -91.99 72.07
C VAL A 35 -93.01 -90.71 71.36
N ILE A 36 -93.02 -89.54 72.04
CA ILE A 36 -92.55 -88.22 71.53
C ILE A 36 -91.08 -87.98 71.92
N ASP A 37 -90.26 -87.43 71.01
CA ASP A 37 -88.82 -87.17 71.22
C ASP A 37 -88.55 -85.83 71.96
N GLU A 38 -87.72 -85.82 73.02
CA GLU A 38 -87.48 -84.66 73.92
C GLU A 38 -85.98 -84.41 74.21
N ILE A 39 -85.58 -83.11 74.24
CA ILE A 39 -84.25 -82.62 74.61
C ILE A 39 -84.40 -81.47 75.62
N THR A 40 -83.74 -81.57 76.78
CA THR A 40 -83.70 -80.52 77.82
C THR A 40 -82.30 -79.94 77.95
N ILE A 41 -82.16 -78.62 77.78
CA ILE A 41 -80.89 -77.87 77.90
C ILE A 41 -81.16 -76.49 78.51
N SER A 42 -80.30 -76.03 79.42
CA SER A 42 -80.46 -74.75 80.14
C SER A 42 -79.69 -73.59 79.51
N ASP A 43 -78.45 -73.82 79.09
CA ASP A 43 -77.58 -72.76 78.59
C ASP A 43 -77.74 -72.58 77.08
N THR A 44 -78.13 -71.37 76.69
CA THR A 44 -78.37 -71.02 75.28
C THR A 44 -77.23 -70.23 74.64
N SER A 45 -76.23 -69.76 75.41
CA SER A 45 -75.03 -69.10 74.85
C SER A 45 -73.80 -69.07 75.78
N PHE A 46 -72.60 -68.91 75.20
CA PHE A 46 -71.32 -68.68 75.91
C PHE A 46 -70.50 -67.54 75.26
N ASP A 47 -69.85 -66.69 76.06
CA ASP A 47 -69.05 -65.54 75.61
C ASP A 47 -67.56 -65.68 75.95
N PHE A 48 -66.68 -65.41 74.97
CA PHE A 48 -65.22 -65.48 75.11
C PHE A 48 -64.54 -64.13 74.83
N GLU A 49 -63.44 -63.83 75.52
CA GLU A 49 -62.56 -62.71 75.17
C GLU A 49 -61.69 -63.06 73.94
N ALA A 50 -61.02 -62.06 73.36
CA ALA A 50 -60.27 -62.22 72.10
C ALA A 50 -59.23 -63.36 72.10
N ASN A 51 -58.76 -63.81 73.26
CA ASN A 51 -57.76 -64.88 73.35
C ASN A 51 -58.33 -66.31 73.32
N GLY A 52 -59.65 -66.51 73.46
CA GLY A 52 -60.30 -67.84 73.42
C GLY A 52 -60.29 -68.60 74.77
N GLY A 53 -60.74 -69.86 74.78
CA GLY A 53 -60.88 -70.69 76.00
C GLY A 53 -61.69 -72.00 75.82
N GLU A 54 -62.04 -72.67 76.92
CA GLU A 54 -62.86 -73.90 76.92
C GLU A 54 -63.98 -73.83 77.97
N GLU A 55 -65.17 -74.37 77.63
CA GLU A 55 -66.36 -74.45 78.50
C GLU A 55 -67.07 -75.81 78.34
N THR A 56 -67.98 -76.17 79.26
CA THR A 56 -68.74 -77.45 79.21
C THR A 56 -70.24 -77.20 79.15
N LEU A 57 -70.94 -77.89 78.25
CA LEU A 57 -72.38 -77.84 78.08
C LEU A 57 -73.03 -79.17 78.47
N SER A 58 -74.01 -79.10 79.37
CA SER A 58 -74.79 -80.25 79.88
C SER A 58 -76.23 -80.24 79.35
N PHE A 59 -76.75 -81.40 78.96
CA PHE A 59 -78.14 -81.55 78.48
C PHE A 59 -78.63 -83.00 78.64
N SER A 60 -79.94 -83.23 78.59
CA SER A 60 -80.53 -84.57 78.68
C SER A 60 -81.46 -84.88 77.50
N THR A 61 -81.46 -86.14 77.06
CA THR A 61 -82.26 -86.61 75.91
C THR A 61 -82.94 -87.94 76.19
N ASN A 62 -84.15 -88.15 75.67
CA ASN A 62 -84.84 -89.45 75.78
C ASN A 62 -84.48 -90.43 74.63
N ARG A 63 -83.65 -90.00 73.69
CA ARG A 63 -83.08 -90.79 72.59
C ARG A 63 -81.59 -90.53 72.40
N ASP A 64 -80.93 -91.44 71.69
CA ASP A 64 -79.56 -91.23 71.20
C ASP A 64 -79.48 -89.90 70.43
N TRP A 65 -78.40 -89.16 70.65
CA TRP A 65 -78.27 -87.78 70.22
C TRP A 65 -77.01 -87.58 69.37
N THR A 66 -77.03 -86.50 68.59
CA THR A 66 -75.90 -86.00 67.80
C THR A 66 -75.76 -84.49 67.96
N VAL A 67 -74.55 -83.98 67.80
CA VAL A 67 -74.22 -82.56 67.84
C VAL A 67 -73.53 -82.15 66.55
N SER A 68 -73.90 -80.99 66.04
CA SER A 68 -73.27 -80.36 64.87
C SER A 68 -73.04 -78.87 65.10
N LEU A 69 -71.96 -78.33 64.54
CA LEU A 69 -71.68 -76.89 64.50
C LEU A 69 -72.07 -76.34 63.13
N ALA A 70 -72.71 -75.17 63.11
CA ALA A 70 -72.93 -74.42 61.88
C ALA A 70 -71.59 -73.96 61.31
N ASN A 71 -71.51 -73.89 59.98
CA ASN A 71 -70.33 -73.33 59.32
C ASN A 71 -70.15 -71.87 59.76
N THR A 72 -68.95 -71.51 60.17
CA THR A 72 -68.59 -70.13 60.45
C THR A 72 -68.51 -69.37 59.11
N ALA A 73 -68.77 -68.05 59.13
CA ALA A 73 -68.93 -67.24 57.92
C ALA A 73 -67.78 -67.35 56.90
N ASN A 74 -66.58 -67.77 57.33
CA ASN A 74 -65.39 -67.91 56.49
C ASN A 74 -64.85 -69.35 56.41
N GLY A 75 -65.58 -70.36 56.90
CA GLY A 75 -65.16 -71.76 56.87
C GLY A 75 -64.02 -72.14 57.84
N GLU A 76 -63.61 -71.23 58.72
CA GLU A 76 -62.63 -71.50 59.78
C GLU A 76 -63.26 -72.19 60.98
N ASN A 77 -62.78 -73.38 61.34
CA ASN A 77 -63.22 -74.12 62.53
C ASN A 77 -62.52 -73.59 63.79
N TRP A 78 -62.85 -72.36 64.20
CA TRP A 78 -62.32 -71.75 65.43
C TRP A 78 -63.04 -72.19 66.70
N CYS A 79 -64.17 -72.90 66.58
CA CYS A 79 -64.89 -73.53 67.68
C CYS A 79 -65.03 -75.04 67.40
N THR A 80 -64.78 -75.88 68.41
CA THR A 80 -64.92 -77.35 68.30
C THR A 80 -65.64 -77.94 69.50
N VAL A 81 -66.31 -79.08 69.33
CA VAL A 81 -67.05 -79.77 70.40
C VAL A 81 -66.85 -81.28 70.43
N THR A 82 -66.91 -81.89 71.62
CA THR A 82 -66.72 -83.35 71.81
C THR A 82 -67.39 -83.85 73.11
N PRO A 83 -68.04 -85.03 73.15
CA PRO A 83 -68.32 -85.94 72.03
C PRO A 83 -69.42 -85.44 71.08
N LEU A 84 -69.44 -85.92 69.84
CA LEU A 84 -70.39 -85.49 68.80
C LEU A 84 -71.68 -86.32 68.76
N ASN A 85 -71.75 -87.42 69.49
CA ASN A 85 -72.94 -88.23 69.65
C ASN A 85 -72.89 -89.01 70.97
N GLY A 86 -74.04 -89.49 71.42
CA GLY A 86 -74.17 -90.25 72.67
C GLY A 86 -75.51 -90.95 72.80
N LYS A 87 -75.70 -91.65 73.92
CA LYS A 87 -76.92 -92.41 74.22
C LYS A 87 -77.94 -91.54 74.96
N ALA A 88 -79.20 -91.98 74.95
CA ALA A 88 -80.28 -91.39 75.75
C ALA A 88 -79.88 -91.31 77.25
N GLY A 89 -80.21 -90.20 77.91
CA GLY A 89 -79.88 -89.90 79.30
C GLY A 89 -79.30 -88.48 79.47
N ASP A 90 -78.65 -88.24 80.60
CA ASP A 90 -77.91 -86.99 80.88
C ASP A 90 -76.52 -87.04 80.23
N ASN A 91 -76.14 -85.97 79.55
CA ASN A 91 -74.95 -85.91 78.70
C ASN A 91 -74.23 -84.56 78.81
N ASN A 92 -72.91 -84.59 78.66
CA ASN A 92 -72.05 -83.41 78.66
C ASN A 92 -71.17 -83.39 77.41
N ILE A 93 -70.97 -82.20 76.84
CA ILE A 93 -69.99 -81.94 75.78
C ILE A 93 -69.06 -80.79 76.18
N GLN A 94 -67.79 -80.87 75.80
CA GLN A 94 -66.86 -79.73 75.89
C GLN A 94 -66.93 -78.87 74.64
N ILE A 95 -66.81 -77.56 74.82
CA ILE A 95 -66.70 -76.53 73.78
C ILE A 95 -65.32 -75.88 73.91
N ARG A 96 -64.56 -75.80 72.81
CA ARG A 96 -63.24 -75.15 72.76
C ARG A 96 -63.19 -74.08 71.67
N VAL A 97 -62.74 -72.87 72.03
CA VAL A 97 -62.69 -71.66 71.18
C VAL A 97 -61.26 -71.12 71.04
N ALA A 98 -60.78 -70.96 69.81
CA ALA A 98 -59.46 -70.39 69.49
C ALA A 98 -59.46 -68.84 69.54
N ALA A 99 -58.28 -68.22 69.69
CA ALA A 99 -58.14 -66.75 69.73
C ALA A 99 -58.65 -66.03 68.46
N ASN A 100 -59.36 -64.91 68.62
CA ASN A 100 -59.74 -63.98 67.58
C ASN A 100 -58.64 -62.94 67.35
N LYS A 101 -57.96 -63.02 66.20
CA LYS A 101 -56.97 -62.04 65.75
C LYS A 101 -57.58 -60.95 64.86
N GLY A 102 -58.90 -60.97 64.68
CA GLY A 102 -59.64 -59.99 63.90
C GLY A 102 -59.97 -58.74 64.72
N TYR A 103 -60.34 -57.69 63.99
CA TYR A 103 -60.78 -56.41 64.55
C TYR A 103 -62.31 -56.30 64.65
N ASP A 104 -63.03 -57.42 64.49
CA ASP A 104 -64.48 -57.55 64.65
C ASP A 104 -64.81 -58.72 65.58
N ASP A 105 -65.92 -58.61 66.31
CA ASP A 105 -66.48 -59.70 67.12
C ASP A 105 -67.04 -60.83 66.23
N ARG A 106 -67.01 -62.09 66.69
CA ARG A 106 -67.46 -63.27 65.90
C ARG A 106 -68.29 -64.26 66.72
N ASN A 107 -69.18 -65.02 66.08
CA ASN A 107 -69.99 -66.05 66.74
C ASN A 107 -70.30 -67.29 65.87
N VAL A 108 -70.71 -68.40 66.51
CA VAL A 108 -71.13 -69.65 65.83
C VAL A 108 -72.25 -70.36 66.60
N SER A 109 -73.13 -71.07 65.87
CA SER A 109 -74.26 -71.83 66.44
C SER A 109 -73.98 -73.34 66.49
N LEU A 110 -74.21 -73.94 67.65
CA LEU A 110 -74.10 -75.38 67.93
C LEU A 110 -75.51 -75.99 68.06
N THR A 111 -75.82 -77.06 67.33
CA THR A 111 -77.13 -77.73 67.35
C THR A 111 -77.03 -79.17 67.83
N ILE A 112 -77.87 -79.51 68.82
CA ILE A 112 -78.04 -80.84 69.41
C ILE A 112 -79.35 -81.43 68.89
N ALA A 113 -79.31 -82.65 68.34
CA ALA A 113 -80.48 -83.34 67.78
C ALA A 113 -80.61 -84.76 68.33
N ALA A 114 -81.83 -85.15 68.72
CA ALA A 114 -82.18 -86.47 69.24
C ALA A 114 -83.56 -86.86 68.70
N GLY A 115 -83.61 -87.94 67.93
CA GLY A 115 -84.81 -88.31 67.17
C GLY A 115 -85.25 -87.21 66.19
N GLY A 116 -86.52 -86.81 66.25
CA GLY A 116 -87.09 -85.73 65.43
C GLY A 116 -86.93 -84.30 65.96
N THR A 117 -86.34 -84.10 67.14
CA THR A 117 -86.25 -82.79 67.82
C THR A 117 -84.81 -82.27 67.86
N SER A 118 -84.62 -80.94 67.79
CA SER A 118 -83.30 -80.29 67.98
C SER A 118 -83.35 -78.99 68.81
N ARG A 119 -82.19 -78.59 69.35
CA ARG A 119 -81.95 -77.34 70.14
C ARG A 119 -80.60 -76.72 69.75
N THR A 120 -80.49 -75.39 69.83
CA THR A 120 -79.29 -74.64 69.40
C THR A 120 -78.73 -73.73 70.51
N VAL A 121 -77.40 -73.63 70.60
CA VAL A 121 -76.61 -72.79 71.53
C VAL A 121 -75.64 -71.90 70.74
N ILE A 122 -75.46 -70.63 71.13
CA ILE A 122 -74.59 -69.66 70.42
C ILE A 122 -73.29 -69.39 71.19
N ILE A 123 -72.15 -69.40 70.50
CA ILE A 123 -70.83 -69.09 71.08
C ILE A 123 -70.30 -67.77 70.49
N ASN A 124 -70.02 -66.76 71.31
CA ASN A 124 -69.54 -65.42 70.89
C ASN A 124 -68.08 -65.13 71.33
N GLN A 125 -67.36 -64.28 70.60
CA GLN A 125 -65.98 -63.86 70.91
C GLN A 125 -65.62 -62.42 70.46
N LYS A 126 -64.89 -61.62 71.29
CA LYS A 126 -64.52 -60.20 71.03
C LYS A 126 -63.27 -59.93 70.13
N GLN A 127 -63.11 -58.69 69.64
CA GLN A 127 -61.98 -58.13 68.82
C GLN A 127 -60.71 -57.66 69.57
N GLN A 128 -59.61 -57.31 68.86
CA GLN A 128 -58.31 -56.81 69.40
C GLN A 128 -58.13 -55.25 69.38
N ASN A 129 -57.28 -54.67 70.25
CA ASN A 129 -56.93 -53.22 70.31
C ASN A 129 -56.07 -52.72 69.13
N ALA A 130 -56.22 -51.44 68.71
CA ALA A 130 -55.49 -50.84 67.58
C ALA A 130 -55.25 -49.31 67.67
N LEU A 131 -54.12 -48.86 67.08
CA LEU A 131 -53.80 -47.46 66.75
C LEU A 131 -53.18 -47.45 65.34
N THR A 132 -53.80 -46.75 64.39
CA THR A 132 -53.35 -46.70 62.98
C THR A 132 -53.61 -45.33 62.36
N LEU A 133 -52.88 -45.01 61.29
CA LEU A 133 -53.06 -43.79 60.50
C LEU A 133 -53.68 -44.12 59.15
N THR A 134 -54.53 -43.23 58.63
CA THR A 134 -55.03 -43.39 57.24
C THR A 134 -53.99 -43.02 56.20
N ALA A 135 -53.05 -42.14 56.54
CA ALA A 135 -51.88 -41.81 55.73
C ALA A 135 -50.69 -41.44 56.64
N ASN A 136 -49.52 -42.00 56.32
CA ASN A 136 -48.28 -41.79 57.05
C ASN A 136 -47.21 -41.06 56.22
N LYS A 137 -47.55 -40.58 55.02
CA LYS A 137 -46.65 -39.83 54.13
C LYS A 137 -47.37 -38.66 53.49
N PHE A 138 -46.77 -37.47 53.55
CA PHE A 138 -47.27 -36.24 52.92
C PHE A 138 -46.17 -35.53 52.14
N GLU A 139 -46.51 -35.01 50.96
CA GLU A 139 -45.61 -34.23 50.11
C GLU A 139 -46.17 -32.81 49.96
N VAL A 140 -45.33 -31.81 50.22
CA VAL A 140 -45.71 -30.39 50.24
C VAL A 140 -44.78 -29.60 49.33
N GLY A 141 -45.33 -28.66 48.56
CA GLY A 141 -44.52 -27.81 47.69
C GLY A 141 -43.65 -26.82 48.46
N LYS A 142 -42.71 -26.17 47.76
CA LYS A 142 -41.74 -25.22 48.35
C LYS A 142 -42.38 -24.10 49.20
N ASN A 143 -43.60 -23.68 48.83
CA ASN A 143 -44.31 -22.60 49.52
C ASN A 143 -44.94 -23.03 50.87
N GLY A 144 -44.77 -24.30 51.27
CA GLY A 144 -45.39 -24.82 52.49
C GLY A 144 -46.90 -25.06 52.33
N GLY A 145 -47.60 -25.23 53.44
CA GLY A 145 -49.04 -25.49 53.46
C GLY A 145 -49.52 -26.20 54.72
N LYS A 146 -50.78 -26.66 54.73
CA LYS A 146 -51.35 -27.45 55.82
C LYS A 146 -51.50 -28.91 55.41
N ILE A 147 -51.13 -29.82 56.29
CA ILE A 147 -51.42 -31.26 56.16
C ILE A 147 -52.38 -31.69 57.28
N ASN A 148 -53.28 -32.63 56.97
CA ASN A 148 -54.24 -33.20 57.91
C ASN A 148 -54.04 -34.71 58.00
N VAL A 149 -53.88 -35.22 59.21
CA VAL A 149 -53.64 -36.63 59.51
C VAL A 149 -54.81 -37.17 60.32
N GLU A 150 -55.50 -38.18 59.79
CA GLU A 150 -56.56 -38.88 60.54
C GLU A 150 -55.96 -40.06 61.30
N VAL A 151 -56.23 -40.10 62.61
CA VAL A 151 -55.81 -41.14 63.54
C VAL A 151 -57.00 -41.99 63.95
N LYS A 152 -56.93 -43.30 63.70
CA LYS A 152 -57.94 -44.27 64.13
C LYS A 152 -57.38 -45.09 65.28
N ALA A 153 -57.88 -44.83 66.48
CA ALA A 153 -57.46 -45.53 67.69
C ALA A 153 -58.65 -45.79 68.63
N ASN A 154 -58.70 -46.97 69.25
CA ASN A 154 -59.60 -47.27 70.37
C ASN A 154 -58.94 -47.08 71.75
N ILE A 155 -57.76 -46.43 71.75
CA ILE A 155 -56.90 -46.12 72.90
C ILE A 155 -56.44 -44.65 72.86
N GLN A 156 -56.13 -44.02 74.00
CA GLN A 156 -55.65 -42.63 74.04
C GLN A 156 -54.19 -42.49 73.59
N TYR A 157 -53.83 -41.42 72.85
CA TYR A 157 -52.50 -41.21 72.28
C TYR A 157 -51.98 -39.77 72.44
N GLU A 158 -50.66 -39.58 72.29
CA GLU A 158 -49.99 -38.28 72.23
C GLU A 158 -49.29 -38.02 70.89
N VAL A 159 -48.96 -36.75 70.59
CA VAL A 159 -48.37 -36.28 69.32
C VAL A 159 -47.04 -35.59 69.60
N ILE A 160 -45.98 -36.00 68.90
CA ILE A 160 -44.61 -35.49 69.08
C ILE A 160 -44.03 -35.11 67.71
N ILE A 161 -43.57 -33.87 67.54
CA ILE A 161 -42.82 -33.44 66.35
C ILE A 161 -41.33 -33.62 66.62
N SER A 162 -40.59 -34.27 65.72
CA SER A 162 -39.17 -34.54 65.91
C SER A 162 -38.33 -33.25 65.99
N GLU A 163 -37.24 -33.26 66.77
CA GLU A 163 -36.46 -32.05 67.09
C GLU A 163 -35.95 -31.33 65.83
N THR A 164 -35.54 -32.09 64.82
CA THR A 164 -35.06 -31.59 63.51
C THR A 164 -36.16 -30.99 62.64
N SER A 165 -37.43 -31.18 63.00
CA SER A 165 -38.59 -30.73 62.22
C SER A 165 -39.33 -29.55 62.87
N LYS A 166 -39.10 -29.27 64.16
CA LYS A 166 -39.83 -28.25 64.94
C LYS A 166 -39.69 -26.83 64.40
N ASN A 167 -38.62 -26.53 63.68
CA ASN A 167 -38.38 -25.22 63.09
C ASN A 167 -39.25 -24.93 61.86
N TRP A 168 -39.84 -25.95 61.22
CA TRP A 168 -40.67 -25.76 60.02
C TRP A 168 -41.97 -26.60 59.98
N ILE A 169 -42.20 -27.48 60.95
CA ILE A 169 -43.46 -28.20 61.17
C ILE A 169 -44.01 -27.82 62.56
N SER A 170 -45.26 -27.40 62.61
CA SER A 170 -45.95 -27.08 63.87
C SER A 170 -47.38 -27.61 63.89
N GLN A 171 -47.86 -28.08 65.05
CA GLN A 171 -49.24 -28.54 65.18
C GLN A 171 -50.17 -27.33 65.30
N SER A 172 -51.19 -27.24 64.44
CA SER A 172 -52.16 -26.15 64.48
C SER A 172 -52.96 -26.20 65.80
N ALA A 173 -53.36 -25.02 66.30
CA ALA A 173 -54.01 -24.88 67.62
C ALA A 173 -55.25 -25.78 67.80
N LYS A 174 -55.30 -26.54 68.91
CA LYS A 174 -56.46 -27.36 69.29
C LYS A 174 -57.64 -26.45 69.66
N THR A 175 -58.77 -26.57 68.97
CA THR A 175 -60.03 -25.95 69.41
C THR A 175 -60.47 -26.62 70.72
N ARG A 176 -60.99 -25.83 71.68
CA ARG A 176 -61.24 -26.25 73.09
C ARG A 176 -62.39 -27.26 73.27
N GLY A 177 -62.72 -28.11 72.28
CA GLY A 177 -63.81 -29.08 72.38
C GLY A 177 -63.45 -30.43 71.76
N LEU A 178 -63.48 -31.49 72.61
CA LEU A 178 -63.38 -32.94 72.33
C LEU A 178 -62.18 -33.42 71.48
N THR A 179 -61.70 -34.63 71.79
CA THR A 179 -60.62 -35.32 71.04
C THR A 179 -61.02 -35.52 69.59
N SER A 180 -60.51 -34.69 68.69
CA SER A 180 -60.69 -34.84 67.24
C SER A 180 -59.71 -35.88 66.71
N ASN A 181 -60.20 -36.81 65.90
CA ASN A 181 -59.39 -37.83 65.22
C ASN A 181 -58.55 -37.23 64.07
N ASN A 182 -58.79 -35.96 63.68
CA ASN A 182 -58.03 -35.27 62.63
C ASN A 182 -57.06 -34.25 63.24
N LEU A 183 -55.76 -34.53 63.11
CA LEU A 183 -54.66 -33.66 63.51
C LEU A 183 -54.23 -32.79 62.32
N SER A 184 -54.11 -31.48 62.52
CA SER A 184 -53.65 -30.54 61.48
C SER A 184 -52.27 -29.98 61.81
N PHE A 185 -51.39 -29.89 60.81
CA PHE A 185 -50.03 -29.37 60.95
C PHE A 185 -49.72 -28.33 59.87
N ASP A 186 -49.13 -27.23 60.30
CA ASP A 186 -48.63 -26.14 59.46
C ASP A 186 -47.17 -26.40 59.07
N ILE A 187 -46.90 -26.36 57.77
CA ILE A 187 -45.59 -26.58 57.13
C ILE A 187 -45.09 -25.25 56.57
N ALA A 188 -43.99 -24.73 57.11
CA ALA A 188 -43.41 -23.45 56.69
C ALA A 188 -42.75 -23.55 55.29
N PRO A 189 -42.66 -22.46 54.51
CA PRO A 189 -41.94 -22.45 53.23
C PRO A 189 -40.46 -22.85 53.38
N SER A 190 -39.86 -23.40 52.31
CA SER A 190 -38.42 -23.70 52.22
C SER A 190 -37.77 -22.82 51.16
N GLU A 191 -36.66 -22.17 51.53
CA GLU A 191 -35.73 -21.52 50.60
C GLU A 191 -34.50 -22.40 50.30
N GLU A 192 -34.46 -23.62 50.84
CA GLU A 192 -33.35 -24.55 50.66
C GLU A 192 -33.42 -25.25 49.29
N TYR A 193 -32.26 -25.40 48.65
CA TYR A 193 -32.11 -26.03 47.34
C TYR A 193 -32.41 -27.55 47.37
N ASP A 194 -31.96 -28.23 48.42
CA ASP A 194 -32.18 -29.65 48.60
C ASP A 194 -33.55 -29.92 49.26
N LYS A 195 -34.14 -31.07 48.92
CA LYS A 195 -35.36 -31.55 49.58
C LYS A 195 -35.10 -31.78 51.07
N ARG A 196 -36.03 -31.35 51.93
CA ARG A 196 -35.97 -31.62 53.38
C ARG A 196 -37.13 -32.53 53.83
N THR A 197 -36.86 -33.32 54.87
CA THR A 197 -37.80 -34.31 55.40
C THR A 197 -38.01 -34.12 56.89
N GLY A 198 -39.26 -34.23 57.35
CA GLY A 198 -39.62 -34.08 58.75
C GLY A 198 -40.55 -35.18 59.23
N GLU A 199 -40.59 -35.40 60.54
CA GLU A 199 -41.31 -36.53 61.15
C GLU A 199 -42.22 -36.08 62.31
N ILE A 200 -43.41 -36.66 62.35
CA ILE A 200 -44.40 -36.48 63.42
C ILE A 200 -44.79 -37.86 63.95
N ILE A 201 -44.57 -38.11 65.23
CA ILE A 201 -44.79 -39.39 65.89
C ILE A 201 -46.07 -39.33 66.72
N ILE A 202 -46.95 -40.32 66.53
CA ILE A 202 -48.21 -40.48 67.27
C ILE A 202 -48.11 -41.79 68.05
N LYS A 203 -48.15 -41.71 69.40
CA LYS A 203 -47.85 -42.88 70.25
C LYS A 203 -48.78 -43.05 71.45
N SER A 204 -48.97 -44.31 71.86
CA SER A 204 -49.73 -44.74 73.04
C SER A 204 -49.12 -46.04 73.61
N GLY A 205 -48.38 -45.94 74.72
CA GLY A 205 -47.67 -47.09 75.29
C GLY A 205 -46.69 -47.73 74.29
N GLU A 206 -46.91 -48.99 73.92
CA GLU A 206 -46.11 -49.71 72.93
C GLU A 206 -46.56 -49.48 71.46
N PHE A 207 -47.73 -48.87 71.24
CA PHE A 207 -48.23 -48.57 69.90
C PHE A 207 -47.69 -47.22 69.42
N SER A 208 -47.09 -47.18 68.23
CA SER A 208 -46.53 -45.95 67.67
C SER A 208 -46.65 -45.95 66.15
N GLU A 209 -47.05 -44.82 65.58
CA GLU A 209 -47.11 -44.56 64.14
C GLU A 209 -46.38 -43.24 63.82
N THR A 210 -45.69 -43.19 62.68
CA THR A 210 -44.88 -42.01 62.28
C THR A 210 -45.36 -41.47 60.95
N VAL A 211 -45.62 -40.16 60.89
CA VAL A 211 -45.93 -39.42 59.67
C VAL A 211 -44.65 -38.78 59.13
N HIS A 212 -44.31 -39.08 57.89
CA HIS A 212 -43.19 -38.48 57.17
C HIS A 212 -43.66 -37.36 56.23
N VAL A 213 -43.09 -36.16 56.37
CA VAL A 213 -43.39 -34.99 55.55
C VAL A 213 -42.19 -34.66 54.67
N TYR A 214 -42.39 -34.57 53.35
CA TYR A 214 -41.37 -34.25 52.36
C TYR A 214 -41.66 -32.89 51.71
N GLN A 215 -40.67 -31.99 51.71
CA GLN A 215 -40.79 -30.67 51.07
C GLN A 215 -39.72 -30.47 49.98
N SER A 216 -40.11 -29.97 48.79
CA SER A 216 -39.24 -29.80 47.59
C SER A 216 -38.40 -28.49 47.58
N GLY A 217 -37.24 -28.51 46.90
CA GLY A 217 -36.30 -27.36 46.71
C GLY A 217 -36.19 -26.82 45.26
N GLU A 218 -35.25 -25.90 44.95
CA GLU A 218 -35.14 -25.16 43.66
C GLU A 218 -34.51 -25.93 42.46
N GLY A 219 -34.84 -25.55 41.21
CA GLY A 219 -34.30 -26.15 39.97
C GLY A 219 -33.06 -25.43 39.43
N VAL A 220 -32.05 -26.18 38.94
CA VAL A 220 -30.78 -25.63 38.38
C VAL A 220 -30.60 -26.06 36.93
N LEU A 221 -30.23 -25.09 36.09
CA LEU A 221 -29.71 -25.26 34.74
C LEU A 221 -28.51 -24.33 34.60
N LEU A 222 -27.32 -24.89 34.33
CA LEU A 222 -26.06 -24.15 34.28
C LEU A 222 -25.16 -24.66 33.15
N LEU A 223 -24.73 -23.76 32.27
CA LEU A 223 -23.67 -24.00 31.29
C LEU A 223 -22.30 -23.94 31.96
N THR A 224 -21.43 -24.91 31.67
CA THR A 224 -20.03 -24.87 32.13
C THR A 224 -19.21 -23.79 31.45
N LYS A 225 -19.61 -23.38 30.24
CA LYS A 225 -19.04 -22.30 29.47
C LYS A 225 -20.13 -21.61 28.66
N SER A 226 -20.29 -20.31 28.84
CA SER A 226 -21.33 -19.50 28.21
C SER A 226 -20.90 -18.84 26.90
N GLU A 227 -19.62 -18.93 26.51
CA GLU A 227 -19.09 -18.32 25.29
C GLU A 227 -18.02 -19.17 24.57
N TYR A 228 -18.11 -19.28 23.25
CA TYR A 228 -17.10 -19.91 22.39
C TYR A 228 -16.68 -18.96 21.27
N SER A 229 -15.37 -18.77 21.12
CA SER A 229 -14.77 -18.11 19.95
C SER A 229 -14.27 -19.17 18.97
N VAL A 230 -14.78 -19.15 17.76
CA VAL A 230 -14.57 -20.18 16.72
C VAL A 230 -13.85 -19.57 15.52
N SER A 231 -12.92 -20.33 14.93
CA SER A 231 -12.21 -19.91 13.72
C SER A 231 -13.12 -19.77 12.49
N ASP A 232 -12.66 -19.05 11.47
CA ASP A 232 -13.36 -18.91 10.19
C ASP A 232 -13.56 -20.26 9.47
N LYS A 233 -12.69 -21.25 9.70
CA LYS A 233 -12.78 -22.59 9.10
C LYS A 233 -13.92 -23.45 9.67
N GLY A 234 -14.57 -23.01 10.73
CA GLY A 234 -15.61 -23.77 11.42
C GLY A 234 -15.03 -24.94 12.23
N GLU A 235 -15.79 -25.38 13.23
CA GLU A 235 -15.42 -26.52 14.08
C GLU A 235 -16.64 -27.11 14.79
N THR A 236 -16.48 -28.26 15.44
CA THR A 236 -17.50 -28.81 16.34
C THR A 236 -17.15 -28.43 17.78
N ILE A 237 -18.05 -27.70 18.44
CA ILE A 237 -17.92 -27.35 19.87
C ILE A 237 -18.67 -28.36 20.73
N ALA A 238 -18.10 -28.70 21.89
CA ALA A 238 -18.71 -29.54 22.92
C ALA A 238 -19.13 -28.67 24.10
N VAL A 239 -20.40 -28.72 24.48
CA VAL A 239 -21.03 -27.87 25.50
C VAL A 239 -21.52 -28.76 26.63
N ASP A 240 -20.81 -28.73 27.76
CA ASP A 240 -21.22 -29.44 28.96
C ASP A 240 -22.21 -28.59 29.77
N LEU A 241 -23.34 -29.19 30.17
CA LEU A 241 -24.36 -28.53 30.98
C LEU A 241 -24.83 -29.42 32.13
N LYS A 242 -25.17 -28.79 33.25
CA LYS A 242 -25.72 -29.45 34.44
C LYS A 242 -27.16 -29.03 34.62
N SER A 243 -28.08 -30.00 34.63
CA SER A 243 -29.50 -29.78 34.91
C SER A 243 -30.04 -30.86 35.84
N ASN A 244 -30.85 -30.49 36.84
CA ASN A 244 -31.59 -31.44 37.69
C ASN A 244 -33.04 -31.68 37.19
N PHE A 245 -33.41 -31.12 36.04
CA PHE A 245 -34.69 -31.31 35.36
C PHE A 245 -34.52 -31.48 33.83
N ALA A 246 -35.57 -31.89 33.13
CA ALA A 246 -35.57 -32.00 31.67
C ALA A 246 -35.69 -30.63 31.01
N PHE A 247 -34.76 -30.27 30.13
CA PHE A 247 -34.69 -28.97 29.47
C PHE A 247 -34.84 -29.12 27.94
N ASP A 248 -35.23 -28.02 27.29
CA ASP A 248 -35.29 -27.90 25.84
C ASP A 248 -34.24 -26.91 25.33
N VAL A 249 -33.90 -27.04 24.04
CA VAL A 249 -32.91 -26.20 23.36
C VAL A 249 -33.62 -25.41 22.26
N LYS A 250 -33.51 -24.09 22.31
CA LYS A 250 -33.90 -23.19 21.22
C LYS A 250 -32.66 -22.86 20.41
N MET A 251 -32.61 -23.37 19.18
CA MET A 251 -31.56 -23.06 18.22
C MET A 251 -31.72 -21.64 17.66
N PRO A 252 -30.61 -20.95 17.33
CA PRO A 252 -30.64 -19.70 16.60
C PRO A 252 -31.21 -19.89 15.19
N ASP A 253 -31.84 -18.84 14.64
CA ASP A 253 -32.35 -18.82 13.26
C ASP A 253 -31.22 -18.49 12.28
N VAL A 254 -30.20 -19.34 12.26
CA VAL A 254 -29.05 -19.22 11.36
C VAL A 254 -28.69 -20.60 10.81
N ASP A 255 -28.23 -20.65 9.56
CA ASP A 255 -27.90 -21.88 8.85
C ASP A 255 -26.53 -22.46 9.22
N TRP A 256 -25.65 -21.64 9.80
CA TRP A 256 -24.25 -21.98 10.11
C TRP A 256 -24.02 -22.60 11.50
N VAL A 257 -25.06 -22.72 12.34
CA VAL A 257 -24.99 -23.41 13.64
C VAL A 257 -25.97 -24.57 13.65
N GLN A 258 -25.47 -25.80 13.71
CA GLN A 258 -26.31 -27.00 13.65
C GLN A 258 -26.01 -27.94 14.80
N SER A 259 -27.03 -28.61 15.34
CA SER A 259 -26.83 -29.69 16.31
C SER A 259 -26.13 -30.87 15.64
N ALA A 260 -25.00 -31.33 16.18
CA ALA A 260 -24.30 -32.48 15.64
C ALA A 260 -25.09 -33.78 15.91
N ALA A 261 -25.04 -34.73 14.97
CA ALA A 261 -25.74 -36.00 15.10
C ALA A 261 -25.21 -36.83 16.29
N LYS A 262 -26.12 -37.31 17.16
CA LYS A 262 -25.75 -38.18 18.30
C LYS A 262 -25.12 -39.48 17.79
N THR A 263 -23.83 -39.68 18.08
CA THR A 263 -23.13 -40.96 17.85
C THR A 263 -23.26 -41.83 19.09
N ARG A 264 -23.10 -43.16 18.94
CA ARG A 264 -23.37 -44.19 19.99
C ARG A 264 -22.49 -44.10 21.25
N GLY A 265 -21.69 -43.04 21.43
CA GLY A 265 -20.82 -42.82 22.59
C GLY A 265 -21.01 -41.50 23.34
N MET A 266 -22.01 -40.67 23.02
CA MET A 266 -22.19 -39.35 23.66
C MET A 266 -22.99 -39.42 24.97
N SER A 267 -22.50 -38.72 25.99
CA SER A 267 -23.18 -38.47 27.28
C SER A 267 -24.47 -37.64 27.09
N SER A 268 -25.48 -37.83 27.95
CA SER A 268 -26.68 -36.98 27.99
C SER A 268 -26.43 -35.55 28.50
N HIS A 269 -25.22 -35.26 29.01
CA HIS A 269 -24.84 -33.98 29.63
C HIS A 269 -23.93 -33.11 28.77
N THR A 270 -23.49 -33.61 27.61
CA THR A 270 -22.64 -32.88 26.65
C THR A 270 -23.36 -32.79 25.33
N LEU A 271 -23.64 -31.56 24.88
CA LEU A 271 -24.26 -31.30 23.58
C LEU A 271 -23.21 -30.81 22.60
N TYR A 272 -23.27 -31.29 21.36
CA TYR A 272 -22.31 -30.96 20.32
C TYR A 272 -22.98 -30.12 19.25
N TYR A 273 -22.31 -29.04 18.85
CA TYR A 273 -22.77 -28.14 17.79
C TYR A 273 -21.70 -28.00 16.74
N THR A 274 -22.08 -28.20 15.47
CA THR A 274 -21.21 -27.98 14.32
C THR A 274 -21.40 -26.56 13.84
N ILE A 275 -20.29 -25.82 13.79
CA ILE A 275 -20.21 -24.45 13.32
C ILE A 275 -19.63 -24.49 11.90
N ALA A 276 -20.43 -24.10 10.90
CA ALA A 276 -19.99 -24.08 9.52
C ALA A 276 -18.92 -23.00 9.28
N PRO A 277 -18.05 -23.12 8.26
CA PRO A 277 -17.09 -22.08 7.91
C PRO A 277 -17.74 -20.71 7.69
N ASN A 278 -17.10 -19.64 8.14
CA ASN A 278 -17.46 -18.26 7.83
C ASN A 278 -16.74 -17.83 6.55
N GLU A 279 -17.46 -17.84 5.43
CA GLU A 279 -16.93 -17.42 4.14
C GLU A 279 -16.94 -15.89 3.93
N THR A 280 -17.39 -15.13 4.94
CA THR A 280 -17.56 -13.67 4.88
C THR A 280 -16.47 -12.93 5.64
N TYR A 281 -16.28 -11.65 5.32
CA TYR A 281 -15.30 -10.77 5.97
C TYR A 281 -15.83 -10.07 7.23
N ASP A 282 -17.07 -10.37 7.64
CA ASP A 282 -17.67 -9.89 8.88
C ASP A 282 -17.67 -11.00 9.92
N SER A 283 -17.40 -10.64 11.18
CA SER A 283 -17.63 -11.56 12.30
C SER A 283 -19.12 -11.79 12.48
N ARG A 284 -19.53 -13.01 12.81
CA ARG A 284 -20.94 -13.35 13.05
C ARG A 284 -21.13 -13.98 14.41
N GLU A 285 -22.28 -13.73 15.01
CA GLU A 285 -22.65 -14.25 16.32
C GLU A 285 -24.01 -14.96 16.29
N ALA A 286 -24.17 -15.95 17.16
CA ALA A 286 -25.44 -16.64 17.36
C ALA A 286 -25.58 -17.09 18.82
N GLU A 287 -26.82 -17.19 19.28
CA GLU A 287 -27.16 -17.60 20.64
C GLU A 287 -27.97 -18.89 20.64
N ILE A 288 -27.56 -19.87 21.44
CA ILE A 288 -28.34 -21.07 21.74
C ILE A 288 -28.90 -20.93 23.16
N ILE A 289 -30.22 -21.07 23.30
CA ILE A 289 -30.90 -20.89 24.60
C ILE A 289 -31.37 -22.24 25.12
N PHE A 290 -30.98 -22.55 26.36
CA PHE A 290 -31.37 -23.74 27.11
C PHE A 290 -32.40 -23.34 28.15
N TYR A 291 -33.58 -23.98 28.19
CA TYR A 291 -34.68 -23.53 29.05
C TYR A 291 -35.59 -24.67 29.52
N ASP A 292 -36.25 -24.45 30.65
CA ASP A 292 -37.40 -25.26 31.07
C ASP A 292 -38.69 -24.74 30.43
N LYS A 293 -39.52 -25.62 29.87
CA LYS A 293 -40.85 -25.24 29.38
C LYS A 293 -41.82 -24.85 30.48
N ASN A 294 -41.58 -25.31 31.71
CA ASN A 294 -42.52 -25.21 32.83
C ASN A 294 -42.11 -24.18 33.90
N SER A 295 -40.97 -23.51 33.73
CA SER A 295 -40.49 -22.48 34.66
C SER A 295 -39.75 -21.35 33.94
N ALA A 296 -39.31 -20.34 34.70
CA ALA A 296 -38.57 -19.21 34.15
C ALA A 296 -37.05 -19.47 34.00
N VAL A 297 -36.57 -20.67 34.36
CA VAL A 297 -35.15 -21.01 34.37
C VAL A 297 -34.64 -21.19 32.93
N LYS A 298 -33.61 -20.40 32.55
CA LYS A 298 -32.93 -20.47 31.25
C LYS A 298 -31.45 -20.05 31.38
N ASP A 299 -30.63 -20.53 30.45
CA ASP A 299 -29.23 -20.11 30.29
C ASP A 299 -28.89 -20.01 28.78
N THR A 300 -27.93 -19.15 28.43
CA THR A 300 -27.64 -18.79 27.03
C THR A 300 -26.17 -19.02 26.71
N LEU A 301 -25.93 -19.75 25.61
CA LEU A 301 -24.61 -19.93 25.02
C LEU A 301 -24.42 -18.97 23.85
N LYS A 302 -23.38 -18.14 23.91
CA LYS A 302 -22.98 -17.25 22.81
C LYS A 302 -21.86 -17.89 21.98
N ILE A 303 -22.03 -17.92 20.66
CA ILE A 303 -21.02 -18.37 19.71
C ILE A 303 -20.56 -17.17 18.90
N MET A 304 -19.27 -16.85 18.97
CA MET A 304 -18.62 -15.80 18.20
C MET A 304 -17.72 -16.44 17.16
N GLN A 305 -18.04 -16.30 15.87
CA GLN A 305 -17.17 -16.79 14.80
C GLN A 305 -16.42 -15.63 14.16
N VAL A 306 -15.09 -15.73 14.11
CA VAL A 306 -14.24 -14.71 13.48
C VAL A 306 -14.47 -14.67 11.97
N GLN A 307 -14.16 -13.53 11.37
CA GLN A 307 -14.21 -13.31 9.93
C GLN A 307 -13.13 -14.12 9.19
N LYS A 308 -13.37 -14.37 7.90
CA LYS A 308 -12.42 -15.04 6.99
C LYS A 308 -11.05 -14.37 6.98
N ASP A 309 -9.98 -15.16 6.98
CA ASP A 309 -8.62 -14.65 6.75
C ASP A 309 -8.57 -13.90 5.41
N ALA A 310 -8.02 -12.69 5.41
CA ALA A 310 -8.08 -11.79 4.26
C ALA A 310 -6.83 -10.92 4.15
N ILE A 311 -6.37 -10.74 2.91
CA ILE A 311 -5.49 -9.65 2.49
C ILE A 311 -6.26 -8.96 1.36
N ILE A 312 -6.66 -7.70 1.56
CA ILE A 312 -7.48 -6.96 0.60
C ILE A 312 -6.72 -5.73 0.14
N ILE A 313 -6.53 -5.59 -1.16
CA ILE A 313 -5.89 -4.45 -1.81
C ILE A 313 -6.85 -3.86 -2.84
N GLY A 314 -7.32 -2.63 -2.60
CA GLY A 314 -8.27 -1.95 -3.50
C GLY A 314 -7.63 -1.50 -4.81
N LYS A 315 -6.42 -0.95 -4.75
CA LYS A 315 -5.67 -0.47 -5.92
C LYS A 315 -4.51 -1.41 -6.23
N LYS A 316 -4.61 -2.13 -7.36
CA LYS A 316 -3.62 -3.13 -7.78
C LYS A 316 -2.53 -2.61 -8.71
N GLU A 317 -2.66 -1.40 -9.26
CA GLU A 317 -1.66 -0.81 -10.18
C GLU A 317 -1.30 0.63 -9.76
N TYR A 318 -0.01 0.93 -9.75
CA TYR A 318 0.54 2.24 -9.42
C TYR A 318 1.49 2.68 -10.52
N LYS A 319 1.18 3.81 -11.15
CA LYS A 319 2.04 4.47 -12.13
C LYS A 319 2.81 5.58 -11.43
N ILE A 320 4.13 5.59 -11.61
CA ILE A 320 5.04 6.52 -10.95
C ILE A 320 6.00 7.16 -11.94
N SER A 321 6.49 8.34 -11.56
CA SER A 321 7.43 9.09 -12.40
C SER A 321 8.81 8.42 -12.48
N ALA A 322 9.56 8.76 -13.53
CA ALA A 322 10.91 8.25 -13.71
C ALA A 322 11.89 8.67 -12.60
N ASN A 323 11.63 9.77 -11.87
CA ASN A 323 12.56 10.31 -10.86
C ASN A 323 12.64 9.48 -9.57
N GLY A 324 11.74 8.51 -9.39
CA GLY A 324 11.62 7.75 -8.17
C GLY A 324 10.85 8.54 -7.10
N GLU A 325 9.97 7.85 -6.41
CA GLU A 325 9.13 8.40 -5.35
C GLU A 325 8.79 7.34 -4.30
N THR A 326 8.19 7.77 -3.19
CA THR A 326 7.68 6.86 -2.17
C THR A 326 6.21 6.57 -2.44
N VAL A 327 5.88 5.31 -2.65
CA VAL A 327 4.51 4.86 -2.95
C VAL A 327 3.90 4.26 -1.70
N GLY A 328 2.75 4.79 -1.27
CA GLY A 328 1.92 4.21 -0.22
C GLY A 328 0.93 3.22 -0.81
N ILE A 329 0.97 1.97 -0.35
CA ILE A 329 0.04 0.90 -0.74
C ILE A 329 -0.95 0.69 0.40
N GLU A 330 -2.20 1.09 0.18
CA GLU A 330 -3.28 0.84 1.12
C GLU A 330 -3.75 -0.61 1.03
N LEU A 331 -3.75 -1.32 2.15
CA LEU A 331 -4.28 -2.67 2.27
C LEU A 331 -4.99 -2.88 3.60
N SER A 332 -5.94 -3.80 3.64
CA SER A 332 -6.58 -4.27 4.88
C SER A 332 -6.25 -5.74 5.09
N SER A 333 -5.79 -6.12 6.28
CA SER A 333 -5.44 -7.51 6.60
C SER A 333 -5.72 -7.83 8.06
N ASN A 334 -6.38 -8.96 8.33
CA ASN A 334 -6.52 -9.53 9.69
C ASN A 334 -5.43 -10.56 10.02
N ILE A 335 -4.56 -10.86 9.07
CA ILE A 335 -3.44 -11.79 9.23
C ILE A 335 -2.10 -11.06 9.06
N ASN A 336 -1.02 -11.67 9.58
CA ASN A 336 0.33 -11.24 9.21
C ASN A 336 0.58 -11.52 7.72
N TYR A 337 1.49 -10.80 7.08
CA TYR A 337 1.85 -11.04 5.68
C TYR A 337 3.32 -10.70 5.47
N ASP A 338 3.90 -11.27 4.41
CA ASP A 338 5.24 -10.97 3.93
C ASP A 338 5.19 -10.37 2.53
N ILE A 339 6.15 -9.49 2.25
CA ILE A 339 6.29 -8.82 0.96
C ILE A 339 7.46 -9.46 0.24
N SER A 340 7.19 -10.07 -0.91
CA SER A 340 8.20 -10.68 -1.76
C SER A 340 8.44 -9.81 -2.98
N LEU A 341 9.68 -9.37 -3.16
CA LEU A 341 10.14 -8.64 -4.34
C LEU A 341 10.87 -9.61 -5.29
N PRO A 342 10.46 -9.70 -6.57
CA PRO A 342 11.23 -10.40 -7.59
C PRO A 342 12.65 -9.84 -7.73
N THR A 343 13.60 -10.66 -8.19
CA THR A 343 15.03 -10.29 -8.32
C THR A 343 15.28 -9.15 -9.29
N ASP A 344 14.45 -9.01 -10.30
CA ASP A 344 14.44 -7.93 -11.31
C ASP A 344 13.87 -6.61 -10.79
N CYS A 345 13.35 -6.58 -9.55
CA CYS A 345 12.81 -5.39 -8.89
C CYS A 345 13.76 -4.75 -7.87
N SER A 346 15.07 -4.89 -8.04
CA SER A 346 16.09 -4.34 -7.12
C SER A 346 16.01 -2.82 -6.91
N TRP A 347 15.30 -2.11 -7.80
CA TRP A 347 15.01 -0.67 -7.73
C TRP A 347 13.87 -0.29 -6.77
N ILE A 348 13.24 -1.26 -6.09
CA ILE A 348 12.19 -1.03 -5.08
C ILE A 348 12.69 -1.50 -3.71
N LYS A 349 12.50 -0.68 -2.68
CA LYS A 349 12.84 -1.00 -1.28
C LYS A 349 11.63 -0.81 -0.39
N VAL A 350 11.32 -1.81 0.44
CA VAL A 350 10.29 -1.69 1.48
C VAL A 350 10.88 -0.84 2.62
N ILE A 351 10.23 0.28 2.96
CA ILE A 351 10.72 1.23 3.98
C ILE A 351 10.13 0.90 5.35
N ASP A 352 8.84 0.58 5.40
CA ASP A 352 8.12 0.33 6.64
C ASP A 352 7.11 -0.81 6.47
N LYS A 353 6.96 -1.61 7.52
CA LYS A 353 6.02 -2.74 7.62
C LYS A 353 5.29 -2.61 8.97
N PRO A 354 4.07 -2.06 9.00
CA PRO A 354 3.27 -2.07 10.22
C PRO A 354 2.98 -3.52 10.64
N ILE A 355 3.11 -3.80 11.94
CA ILE A 355 2.77 -5.10 12.55
C ILE A 355 1.26 -5.10 12.78
N THR A 356 0.54 -6.09 12.24
CA THR A 356 -0.91 -6.15 12.38
C THR A 356 -1.32 -6.83 13.70
N LYS A 357 -2.24 -6.19 14.44
CA LYS A 357 -3.00 -6.79 15.56
C LYS A 357 -4.49 -6.46 15.35
N GLY A 358 -5.12 -7.11 14.37
CA GLY A 358 -6.53 -6.89 14.02
C GLY A 358 -6.72 -6.43 12.59
N LEU A 359 -7.98 -6.40 12.13
CA LEU A 359 -8.38 -6.02 10.78
C LEU A 359 -8.42 -4.48 10.67
N GLU A 360 -7.25 -3.86 10.64
CA GLU A 360 -7.08 -2.41 10.48
C GLU A 360 -6.51 -2.09 9.09
N GLN A 361 -6.81 -0.89 8.59
CA GLN A 361 -6.24 -0.40 7.33
C GLN A 361 -4.78 -0.01 7.56
N HIS A 362 -3.88 -0.53 6.73
CA HIS A 362 -2.45 -0.29 6.81
C HIS A 362 -1.91 0.28 5.50
N ILE A 363 -0.83 1.05 5.59
CA ILE A 363 -0.11 1.55 4.43
C ILE A 363 1.29 0.93 4.43
N ILE A 364 1.63 0.21 3.36
CA ILE A 364 3.02 -0.18 3.08
C ILE A 364 3.69 0.96 2.32
N TYR A 365 4.86 1.40 2.76
CA TYR A 365 5.66 2.38 2.02
C TYR A 365 6.77 1.71 1.23
N LEU A 366 6.75 1.90 -0.08
CA LEU A 366 7.77 1.43 -1.02
C LEU A 366 8.57 2.62 -1.54
N LYS A 367 9.89 2.63 -1.32
CA LYS A 367 10.81 3.56 -1.97
C LYS A 367 11.17 3.04 -3.35
N THR A 368 11.08 3.89 -4.36
CA THR A 368 11.55 3.54 -5.71
C THR A 368 12.77 4.37 -6.07
N ASP A 369 13.77 3.72 -6.65
CA ASP A 369 14.94 4.37 -7.22
C ASP A 369 14.57 4.99 -8.59
N LYS A 370 15.35 5.99 -9.04
CA LYS A 370 15.18 6.63 -10.34
C LYS A 370 15.33 5.60 -11.49
N ASN A 371 14.54 5.76 -12.56
CA ASN A 371 14.74 5.05 -13.81
C ASN A 371 15.53 5.94 -14.77
N ASP A 372 16.76 5.56 -15.11
CA ASP A 372 17.61 6.27 -16.07
C ASP A 372 17.64 5.59 -17.45
N THR A 373 16.78 4.59 -17.67
CA THR A 373 16.75 3.81 -18.91
C THR A 373 15.69 4.33 -19.87
N PRO A 374 15.88 4.14 -21.20
CA PRO A 374 14.91 4.55 -22.22
C PRO A 374 13.57 3.79 -22.14
N ASN A 375 13.54 2.67 -21.40
CA ASN A 375 12.39 1.79 -21.35
C ASN A 375 11.62 1.98 -20.04
N GLN A 376 10.29 1.97 -20.16
CA GLN A 376 9.42 1.79 -19.02
C GLN A 376 9.74 0.45 -18.35
N ARG A 377 9.81 0.44 -17.02
CA ARG A 377 9.99 -0.80 -16.24
C ARG A 377 8.79 -1.03 -15.34
N ASN A 378 8.54 -2.29 -15.01
CA ASN A 378 7.48 -2.64 -14.09
C ASN A 378 7.94 -3.73 -13.13
N CYS A 379 7.27 -3.82 -11.99
CA CYS A 379 7.51 -4.84 -10.98
C CYS A 379 6.19 -5.36 -10.45
N GLU A 380 6.03 -6.68 -10.37
CA GLU A 380 4.92 -7.34 -9.69
C GLU A 380 5.36 -7.75 -8.29
N ILE A 381 4.75 -7.15 -7.26
CA ILE A 381 5.07 -7.37 -5.86
C ILE A 381 4.01 -8.26 -5.26
N ILE A 382 4.44 -9.36 -4.61
CA ILE A 382 3.54 -10.34 -4.02
C ILE A 382 3.48 -10.09 -2.51
N ILE A 383 2.27 -9.89 -1.99
CA ILE A 383 1.97 -9.77 -0.57
C ILE A 383 1.25 -11.06 -0.16
N SER A 384 1.87 -11.87 0.69
CA SER A 384 1.37 -13.23 0.95
C SER A 384 1.50 -13.65 2.41
N ASN A 385 0.61 -14.53 2.83
CA ASN A 385 0.74 -15.29 4.07
C ASN A 385 0.86 -16.79 3.71
N LYS A 386 1.99 -17.39 4.06
CA LYS A 386 2.26 -18.81 3.76
C LYS A 386 1.41 -19.79 4.56
N ALA A 387 0.96 -19.41 5.76
CA ALA A 387 0.19 -20.28 6.65
C ALA A 387 -1.28 -20.41 6.21
N SER A 388 -1.87 -19.34 5.67
CA SER A 388 -3.25 -19.33 5.15
C SER A 388 -3.34 -19.54 3.63
N ASN A 389 -2.21 -19.58 2.92
CA ASN A 389 -2.13 -19.70 1.46
C ASN A 389 -2.91 -18.58 0.73
N ILE A 390 -2.92 -17.38 1.31
CA ILE A 390 -3.53 -16.18 0.73
C ILE A 390 -2.42 -15.29 0.18
N SER A 391 -2.62 -14.79 -1.03
CA SER A 391 -1.70 -13.85 -1.68
C SER A 391 -2.45 -12.84 -2.52
N GLU A 392 -1.98 -11.60 -2.50
CA GLU A 392 -2.38 -10.54 -3.40
C GLU A 392 -1.15 -10.00 -4.15
N THR A 393 -1.36 -9.54 -5.38
CA THR A 393 -0.29 -9.00 -6.24
C THR A 393 -0.61 -7.57 -6.63
N ILE A 394 0.37 -6.69 -6.49
CA ILE A 394 0.33 -5.32 -7.01
C ILE A 394 1.38 -5.13 -8.10
N LYS A 395 1.11 -4.19 -9.02
CA LYS A 395 2.03 -3.81 -10.08
C LYS A 395 2.47 -2.36 -9.93
N ILE A 396 3.77 -2.14 -9.82
CA ILE A 396 4.37 -0.80 -9.92
C ILE A 396 4.88 -0.63 -11.34
N ILE A 397 4.46 0.44 -12.02
CA ILE A 397 4.89 0.80 -13.37
C ILE A 397 5.62 2.14 -13.28
N GLN A 398 6.91 2.14 -13.61
CA GLN A 398 7.72 3.35 -13.63
C GLN A 398 8.01 3.78 -15.07
N GLU A 399 7.71 5.04 -15.35
CA GLU A 399 7.97 5.67 -16.66
C GLU A 399 9.46 5.61 -17.04
N SER A 400 9.75 5.70 -18.34
CA SER A 400 11.13 5.74 -18.83
C SER A 400 11.86 7.00 -18.36
N GLY A 401 13.15 6.85 -18.07
CA GLY A 401 14.04 7.97 -17.79
C GLY A 401 14.28 8.83 -19.01
N GLY A 402 14.65 10.08 -18.78
CA GLY A 402 15.26 10.89 -19.83
C GLY A 402 16.59 10.27 -20.27
N TYR A 403 16.80 10.09 -21.57
CA TYR A 403 18.03 9.57 -22.13
C TYR A 403 18.44 10.27 -23.41
N VAL A 404 19.75 10.27 -23.65
CA VAL A 404 20.38 10.66 -24.92
C VAL A 404 21.47 9.63 -25.20
N HIS A 405 21.36 8.95 -26.33
CA HIS A 405 22.31 7.95 -26.81
C HIS A 405 22.86 8.35 -28.17
N ILE A 406 24.18 8.52 -28.25
CA ILE A 406 24.89 8.86 -29.48
C ILE A 406 25.44 7.57 -30.07
N HIS A 407 25.08 7.26 -31.31
CA HIS A 407 25.46 6.00 -31.97
C HIS A 407 26.95 5.92 -32.27
N ASN A 408 27.53 7.01 -32.79
CA ASN A 408 28.95 7.09 -33.10
C ASN A 408 29.60 8.32 -32.44
N LYS A 409 30.67 8.08 -31.69
CA LYS A 409 31.41 9.13 -30.96
C LYS A 409 32.74 9.49 -31.60
N LEU A 410 33.12 8.85 -32.71
CA LEU A 410 34.37 9.13 -33.41
C LEU A 410 34.14 9.12 -34.93
N TYR A 411 34.52 10.21 -35.58
CA TYR A 411 34.53 10.33 -37.03
C TYR A 411 35.95 10.64 -37.50
N GLU A 412 36.48 9.77 -38.34
CA GLU A 412 37.78 9.94 -39.00
C GLU A 412 37.53 10.30 -40.47
N ILE A 413 38.05 11.44 -40.89
CA ILE A 413 37.74 12.07 -42.18
C ILE A 413 39.04 12.37 -42.90
N VAL A 414 39.06 12.15 -44.22
CA VAL A 414 40.18 12.57 -45.08
C VAL A 414 39.91 13.98 -45.56
N GLY A 415 40.94 14.84 -45.59
CA GLY A 415 40.90 16.30 -45.62
C GLY A 415 40.05 17.06 -46.65
N GLU A 416 39.21 16.41 -47.43
CA GLU A 416 38.18 17.02 -48.28
C GLU A 416 37.02 17.59 -47.46
N THR A 417 36.27 18.53 -48.07
CA THR A 417 35.00 19.01 -47.49
C THR A 417 34.02 17.84 -47.45
N THR A 418 33.45 17.57 -46.29
CA THR A 418 32.48 16.48 -46.14
C THR A 418 31.35 16.87 -45.19
N SER A 419 30.19 16.23 -45.37
CA SER A 419 29.07 16.39 -44.44
C SER A 419 29.00 15.16 -43.54
N VAL A 420 29.16 15.37 -42.23
CA VAL A 420 29.02 14.34 -41.21
C VAL A 420 27.61 14.39 -40.67
N HIS A 421 26.98 13.21 -40.56
CA HIS A 421 25.72 13.07 -39.85
C HIS A 421 25.88 12.23 -38.60
N ILE A 422 25.17 12.63 -37.55
CA ILE A 422 25.22 12.03 -36.23
C ILE A 422 23.81 11.61 -35.87
N ASP A 423 23.63 10.30 -35.67
CA ASP A 423 22.38 9.71 -35.22
C ASP A 423 22.33 9.69 -33.69
N ILE A 424 21.27 10.28 -33.13
CA ILE A 424 21.03 10.45 -31.70
C ILE A 424 19.64 9.91 -31.37
N ASP A 425 19.58 8.90 -30.52
CA ASP A 425 18.32 8.45 -29.93
C ASP A 425 18.12 9.14 -28.58
N ALA A 426 17.05 9.93 -28.48
CA ALA A 426 16.69 10.61 -27.24
C ALA A 426 15.17 10.72 -27.08
N ASN A 427 14.70 10.74 -25.83
CA ASN A 427 13.33 11.11 -25.45
C ASN A 427 13.27 12.45 -24.69
N VAL A 428 14.41 13.12 -24.53
CA VAL A 428 14.53 14.46 -23.95
C VAL A 428 15.19 15.40 -24.94
N TYR A 429 14.94 16.70 -24.77
CA TYR A 429 15.57 17.72 -25.59
C TYR A 429 17.10 17.73 -25.38
N TYR A 430 17.82 17.99 -26.46
CA TYR A 430 19.26 18.13 -26.49
C TYR A 430 19.67 19.20 -27.50
N THR A 431 20.85 19.78 -27.31
CA THR A 431 21.41 20.80 -28.20
C THR A 431 22.83 20.43 -28.59
N PRO A 432 23.18 20.42 -29.89
CA PRO A 432 24.56 20.32 -30.32
C PRO A 432 25.29 21.66 -30.14
N ILE A 433 26.48 21.60 -29.58
CA ILE A 433 27.36 22.75 -29.36
C ILE A 433 28.70 22.43 -30.01
N VAL A 434 29.14 23.31 -30.91
CA VAL A 434 30.49 23.27 -31.47
C VAL A 434 31.29 24.41 -30.82
N PRO A 435 32.33 24.09 -30.02
CA PRO A 435 33.24 25.11 -29.49
C PRO A 435 33.81 26.02 -30.58
N ALA A 436 33.92 27.32 -30.31
CA ALA A 436 34.23 28.35 -31.29
C ALA A 436 35.62 28.19 -31.94
N GLU A 437 36.55 27.54 -31.24
CA GLU A 437 37.89 27.20 -31.74
C GLU A 437 37.85 26.19 -32.91
N TYR A 438 36.78 25.41 -33.06
CA TYR A 438 36.60 24.46 -34.16
C TYR A 438 35.75 25.04 -35.29
N TYR A 439 36.09 26.24 -35.75
CA TYR A 439 35.39 26.95 -36.84
C TYR A 439 35.22 26.15 -38.14
N TRP A 440 36.04 25.11 -38.33
CA TRP A 440 35.99 24.18 -39.46
C TRP A 440 34.93 23.08 -39.33
N ILE A 441 34.18 23.02 -38.21
CA ILE A 441 33.01 22.17 -38.00
C ILE A 441 31.80 23.10 -37.87
N LYS A 442 30.81 22.97 -38.75
CA LYS A 442 29.61 23.83 -38.75
C LYS A 442 28.35 23.01 -38.58
N TYR A 443 27.57 23.30 -37.54
CA TYR A 443 26.23 22.73 -37.42
C TYR A 443 25.32 23.32 -38.50
N VAL A 444 24.67 22.46 -39.28
CA VAL A 444 23.84 22.87 -40.42
C VAL A 444 22.36 22.85 -40.05
N ARG A 445 21.88 21.68 -39.62
CA ARG A 445 20.46 21.42 -39.30
C ARG A 445 20.29 20.10 -38.55
N SER A 446 19.09 19.89 -38.04
CA SER A 446 18.59 18.59 -37.59
C SER A 446 17.48 18.09 -38.52
N ASN A 447 17.39 16.78 -38.73
CA ASN A 447 16.24 16.12 -39.33
C ASN A 447 15.83 14.93 -38.44
N GLY A 448 14.83 15.13 -37.59
CA GLY A 448 14.49 14.18 -36.53
C GLY A 448 15.68 13.91 -35.61
N ASN A 449 16.02 12.63 -35.43
CA ASN A 449 17.10 12.13 -34.59
C ASN A 449 18.51 12.31 -35.20
N ARG A 450 18.61 12.89 -36.40
CA ARG A 450 19.88 13.05 -37.12
C ARG A 450 20.33 14.50 -37.16
N LEU A 451 21.55 14.76 -36.70
CA LEU A 451 22.21 16.07 -36.78
C LEU A 451 23.19 16.09 -37.95
N TYR A 452 23.25 17.21 -38.68
CA TYR A 452 24.15 17.38 -39.83
C TYR A 452 25.19 18.47 -39.55
N PHE A 453 26.44 18.15 -39.83
CA PHE A 453 27.59 19.03 -39.67
C PHE A 453 28.39 19.08 -40.96
N ASP A 454 28.72 20.27 -41.43
CA ASP A 454 29.66 20.46 -42.52
C ASP A 454 31.06 20.61 -41.95
N ILE A 455 31.97 19.79 -42.47
CA ILE A 455 33.38 19.78 -42.10
C ILE A 455 34.14 20.44 -43.24
N GLU A 456 34.73 21.60 -42.97
CA GLU A 456 35.55 22.32 -43.95
C GLU A 456 36.77 21.48 -44.35
N GLU A 457 37.34 21.78 -45.51
CA GLU A 457 38.55 21.13 -46.00
C GLU A 457 39.74 21.37 -45.06
N ASN A 458 40.55 20.34 -44.80
CA ASN A 458 41.81 20.47 -44.06
C ASN A 458 42.94 20.80 -45.02
N TYR A 459 43.14 22.10 -45.23
CA TYR A 459 44.26 22.64 -46.00
C TYR A 459 45.57 22.67 -45.21
N SER A 460 45.69 22.06 -44.04
CA SER A 460 46.99 21.97 -43.35
C SER A 460 47.68 20.65 -43.67
N ASN A 461 48.99 20.58 -43.46
CA ASN A 461 49.74 19.33 -43.48
C ASN A 461 49.65 18.55 -42.16
N GLU A 462 48.86 19.03 -41.19
CA GLU A 462 48.68 18.43 -39.87
C GLU A 462 47.29 17.78 -39.73
N ILE A 463 47.21 16.77 -38.87
CA ILE A 463 45.93 16.19 -38.46
C ILE A 463 45.30 17.17 -37.47
N ARG A 464 44.10 17.67 -37.79
CA ARG A 464 43.31 18.49 -36.85
C ARG A 464 42.25 17.66 -36.15
N LYS A 465 41.98 18.00 -34.89
CA LYS A 465 41.01 17.32 -34.04
C LYS A 465 40.06 18.36 -33.44
N GLY A 466 38.78 18.06 -33.46
CA GLY A 466 37.72 18.89 -32.90
C GLY A 466 36.68 18.01 -32.23
N HIS A 467 35.78 18.63 -31.49
CA HIS A 467 34.70 17.89 -30.87
C HIS A 467 33.38 18.64 -30.91
N ILE A 468 32.29 17.88 -30.84
CA ILE A 468 30.93 18.36 -30.76
C ILE A 468 30.38 17.90 -29.41
N ILE A 469 29.80 18.81 -28.65
CA ILE A 469 29.17 18.54 -27.37
C ILE A 469 27.67 18.37 -27.62
N ILE A 470 27.10 17.28 -27.15
CA ILE A 470 25.64 17.11 -27.07
C ILE A 470 25.25 17.37 -25.62
N ASP A 471 24.61 18.51 -25.39
CA ASP A 471 24.14 18.93 -24.07
C ASP A 471 22.65 18.63 -23.91
N SER A 472 22.28 17.98 -22.81
CA SER A 472 20.88 17.75 -22.45
C SER A 472 20.61 18.24 -21.04
N PRO A 473 20.13 19.50 -20.90
CA PRO A 473 19.84 20.11 -19.61
C PRO A 473 18.83 19.31 -18.77
N ALA A 474 17.89 18.63 -19.43
CA ALA A 474 16.83 17.86 -18.77
C ALA A 474 17.36 16.70 -17.90
N ILE A 475 18.53 16.16 -18.24
CA ILE A 475 19.15 15.03 -17.52
C ILE A 475 20.55 15.36 -16.97
N LEU A 476 20.95 16.64 -17.04
CA LEU A 476 22.26 17.13 -16.58
C LEU A 476 23.43 16.32 -17.13
N LYS A 477 23.34 15.93 -18.41
CA LYS A 477 24.35 15.09 -19.08
C LYS A 477 24.90 15.82 -20.30
N GLN A 478 26.23 15.79 -20.40
CA GLN A 478 26.98 16.18 -21.58
C GLN A 478 27.74 14.97 -22.11
N ASP A 479 27.77 14.86 -23.42
CA ASP A 479 28.54 13.81 -24.09
C ASP A 479 29.23 14.41 -25.32
N THR A 480 30.40 13.90 -25.66
CA THR A 480 31.27 14.49 -26.68
C THR A 480 31.55 13.54 -27.82
N ILE A 481 31.55 14.09 -29.02
CA ILE A 481 31.84 13.38 -30.28
C ILE A 481 33.12 13.96 -30.83
N GLN A 482 34.10 13.10 -31.11
CA GLN A 482 35.38 13.48 -31.68
C GLN A 482 35.33 13.47 -33.21
N ILE A 483 35.82 14.53 -33.82
CA ILE A 483 36.07 14.64 -35.26
C ILE A 483 37.58 14.75 -35.48
N ILE A 484 38.15 13.79 -36.19
CA ILE A 484 39.56 13.77 -36.58
C ILE A 484 39.63 13.90 -38.09
N GLN A 485 40.31 14.93 -38.58
CA GLN A 485 40.46 15.16 -40.02
C GLN A 485 41.94 15.17 -40.42
N THR A 486 42.33 14.26 -41.31
CA THR A 486 43.68 14.19 -41.85
C THR A 486 43.88 15.22 -42.97
N PRO A 487 45.14 15.55 -43.35
CA PRO A 487 45.42 16.38 -44.53
C PRO A 487 44.84 15.79 -45.82
N LYS A 488 44.63 16.64 -46.83
CA LYS A 488 44.20 16.21 -48.16
C LYS A 488 45.25 15.27 -48.80
N SER A 489 44.81 14.17 -49.42
CA SER A 489 45.71 13.11 -49.93
C SER A 489 46.64 13.54 -51.06
N ASN A 490 46.37 14.68 -51.71
CA ASN A 490 47.18 15.28 -52.78
C ASN A 490 47.84 16.61 -52.36
N TRP A 491 48.05 16.84 -51.06
CA TRP A 491 48.72 18.04 -50.56
C TRP A 491 50.21 18.06 -50.94
N ILE A 492 50.62 18.94 -51.86
CA ILE A 492 52.01 19.07 -52.30
C ILE A 492 52.69 20.23 -51.58
N LYS A 493 53.72 19.91 -50.79
CA LYS A 493 54.64 20.88 -50.18
C LYS A 493 55.97 20.90 -50.93
N LYS A 494 56.51 22.08 -51.21
CA LYS A 494 57.81 22.25 -51.86
C LYS A 494 58.64 23.36 -51.20
N THR A 495 59.94 23.17 -51.16
CA THR A 495 60.91 24.20 -50.73
C THR A 495 61.88 24.47 -51.86
N ILE A 496 62.09 25.73 -52.20
CA ILE A 496 62.93 26.15 -53.34
C ILE A 496 63.88 27.26 -52.90
N HIS A 497 65.13 27.14 -53.30
CA HIS A 497 66.13 28.19 -53.15
C HIS A 497 66.34 28.90 -54.49
N LEU A 498 66.32 30.23 -54.48
CA LEU A 498 66.59 31.06 -55.65
C LEU A 498 67.96 31.73 -55.50
N ASP A 499 68.94 31.24 -56.27
CA ASP A 499 70.26 31.87 -56.39
C ASP A 499 70.19 33.23 -57.13
N VAL A 500 69.24 33.34 -58.06
CA VAL A 500 69.01 34.52 -58.91
C VAL A 500 67.53 34.87 -58.88
N ALA A 501 67.23 36.13 -58.58
CA ALA A 501 65.86 36.64 -58.61
C ALA A 501 65.24 36.58 -60.01
N GLY A 502 63.93 36.36 -60.09
CA GLY A 502 63.13 36.26 -61.32
C GLY A 502 63.20 34.90 -62.00
N THR A 503 63.63 33.86 -61.27
CA THR A 503 63.85 32.52 -61.85
C THR A 503 62.89 31.46 -61.35
N LEU A 504 61.89 31.80 -60.52
CA LEU A 504 60.93 30.83 -59.96
C LEU A 504 60.23 29.99 -61.04
N GLU A 505 59.82 30.61 -62.15
CA GLU A 505 59.15 29.92 -63.27
C GLU A 505 60.04 28.86 -63.94
N ASN A 506 61.36 29.02 -63.88
CA ASN A 506 62.31 28.06 -64.46
C ASN A 506 62.59 26.87 -63.52
N LEU A 507 62.30 27.01 -62.23
CA LEU A 507 62.58 26.00 -61.20
C LEU A 507 61.38 25.07 -60.94
N ILE A 508 60.20 25.40 -61.50
CA ILE A 508 58.98 24.61 -61.40
C ILE A 508 58.38 24.49 -62.79
N ASN A 509 58.15 23.26 -63.27
CA ASN A 509 57.42 23.12 -64.54
C ASN A 509 55.96 23.61 -64.41
N SER A 510 55.39 24.07 -65.52
CA SER A 510 54.07 24.73 -65.55
C SER A 510 52.92 23.86 -65.02
N GLU A 511 52.98 22.53 -65.18
CA GLU A 511 51.97 21.62 -64.64
C GLU A 511 52.07 21.47 -63.11
N GLN A 512 53.28 21.43 -62.55
CA GLN A 512 53.50 21.33 -61.10
C GLN A 512 53.16 22.62 -60.37
N LEU A 513 53.38 23.77 -61.02
CA LEU A 513 53.17 25.10 -60.45
C LEU A 513 51.76 25.27 -59.89
N PHE A 514 50.76 24.79 -60.61
CA PHE A 514 49.36 24.87 -60.18
C PHE A 514 48.92 23.74 -59.23
N GLN A 515 49.78 22.77 -58.93
CA GLN A 515 49.49 21.67 -58.00
C GLN A 515 50.05 21.89 -56.59
N ILE A 516 51.05 22.77 -56.45
CA ILE A 516 51.68 23.06 -55.15
C ILE A 516 50.69 23.79 -54.23
N ASN A 517 50.54 23.28 -53.02
CA ASN A 517 49.66 23.84 -51.99
C ASN A 517 50.42 24.66 -50.94
N GLU A 518 51.66 24.26 -50.65
CA GLU A 518 52.54 24.89 -49.67
C GLU A 518 53.93 25.10 -50.27
N LEU A 519 54.39 26.34 -50.30
CA LEU A 519 55.67 26.72 -50.89
C LEU A 519 56.51 27.50 -49.89
N THR A 520 57.73 27.02 -49.64
CA THR A 520 58.76 27.77 -48.91
C THR A 520 59.81 28.25 -49.90
N LEU A 521 60.04 29.56 -49.98
CA LEU A 521 61.09 30.15 -50.79
C LEU A 521 62.21 30.70 -49.92
N THR A 522 63.44 30.58 -50.42
CA THR A 522 64.65 31.14 -49.82
C THR A 522 65.52 31.78 -50.89
N GLY A 523 66.41 32.71 -50.53
CA GLY A 523 67.24 33.41 -51.51
C GLY A 523 66.62 34.72 -52.00
N SER A 524 66.95 35.17 -53.22
CA SER A 524 66.52 36.49 -53.71
C SER A 524 65.27 36.36 -54.58
N LEU A 525 64.27 37.24 -54.36
CA LEU A 525 63.11 37.36 -55.25
C LEU A 525 63.01 38.78 -55.82
N ASN A 526 62.42 38.90 -57.00
CA ASN A 526 62.04 40.17 -57.61
C ASN A 526 60.58 40.12 -58.09
N ASP A 527 60.22 41.12 -58.89
CA ASP A 527 58.86 41.28 -59.37
C ASP A 527 58.35 40.12 -60.24
N ASP A 528 59.22 39.53 -61.06
CA ASP A 528 58.85 38.40 -61.93
C ASP A 528 58.46 37.16 -61.10
N ASP A 529 59.14 36.91 -59.97
CA ASP A 529 58.77 35.80 -59.07
C ASP A 529 57.41 36.03 -58.41
N PHE A 530 57.07 37.28 -58.06
CA PHE A 530 55.77 37.60 -57.47
C PHE A 530 54.62 37.47 -58.47
N ILE A 531 54.85 37.73 -59.76
CA ILE A 531 53.87 37.44 -60.83
C ILE A 531 53.54 35.95 -60.83
N VAL A 532 54.57 35.10 -60.79
CA VAL A 532 54.41 33.65 -60.73
C VAL A 532 53.67 33.22 -59.46
N LEU A 533 54.05 33.77 -58.30
CA LEU A 533 53.40 33.49 -57.02
C LEU A 533 51.92 33.90 -57.05
N ASN A 534 51.59 35.04 -57.66
CA ASN A 534 50.21 35.47 -57.81
C ASN A 534 49.41 34.43 -58.60
N ASP A 535 49.93 34.00 -59.77
CA ASP A 535 49.32 32.96 -60.61
C ASP A 535 49.13 31.63 -59.85
N MET A 536 50.08 31.25 -58.99
CA MET A 536 49.98 30.07 -58.13
C MET A 536 48.86 30.18 -57.09
N THR A 537 48.52 31.40 -56.66
CA THR A 537 47.39 31.66 -55.74
C THR A 537 46.06 31.87 -56.47
N SER A 538 46.06 32.01 -57.79
CA SER A 538 44.84 32.21 -58.59
C SER A 538 43.87 31.01 -58.52
N LYS A 539 42.69 31.17 -59.12
CA LYS A 539 41.70 30.09 -59.33
C LYS A 539 42.30 28.84 -60.00
N ARG A 540 43.32 29.02 -60.86
CA ARG A 540 44.02 27.92 -61.55
C ARG A 540 45.04 27.23 -60.66
N GLY A 541 45.71 27.97 -59.79
CA GLY A 541 46.70 27.43 -58.86
C GLY A 541 46.09 26.79 -57.63
N ASN A 542 46.91 26.30 -56.71
CA ASN A 542 46.47 25.67 -55.47
C ASN A 542 47.24 26.19 -54.24
N LEU A 543 48.11 27.18 -54.43
CA LEU A 543 48.99 27.68 -53.38
C LEU A 543 48.16 28.38 -52.31
N SER A 544 48.18 27.78 -51.13
CA SER A 544 47.42 28.24 -49.96
C SER A 544 48.35 28.70 -48.84
N TYR A 545 49.58 28.19 -48.77
CA TYR A 545 50.56 28.54 -47.74
C TYR A 545 51.87 28.95 -48.38
N LEU A 546 52.32 30.17 -48.09
CA LEU A 546 53.53 30.72 -48.64
C LEU A 546 54.46 31.19 -47.52
N ASP A 547 55.66 30.63 -47.46
CA ASP A 547 56.70 31.04 -46.53
C ASP A 547 57.84 31.73 -47.27
N LEU A 548 58.00 33.03 -47.03
CA LEU A 548 59.04 33.87 -47.60
C LEU A 548 60.05 34.33 -46.53
N ALA A 549 60.04 33.76 -45.33
CA ALA A 549 60.78 34.29 -44.17
C ALA A 549 62.28 34.49 -44.43
N ASP A 550 62.90 33.56 -45.17
CA ASP A 550 64.33 33.52 -45.47
C ASP A 550 64.65 34.00 -46.90
N THR A 551 63.84 34.92 -47.41
CA THR A 551 64.05 35.59 -48.69
C THR A 551 64.61 37.01 -48.52
N ASP A 552 65.36 37.50 -49.51
CA ASP A 552 65.85 38.88 -49.56
C ASP A 552 64.88 39.78 -50.35
N VAL A 553 63.81 40.22 -49.68
CA VAL A 553 62.81 41.13 -50.27
C VAL A 553 62.54 42.28 -49.31
N LYS A 554 63.01 43.48 -49.66
CA LYS A 554 62.88 44.68 -48.84
C LYS A 554 61.50 45.33 -48.92
N SER A 555 60.80 45.15 -50.03
CA SER A 555 59.46 45.69 -50.27
C SER A 555 58.68 44.69 -51.10
N LEU A 556 57.43 44.41 -50.70
CA LEU A 556 56.49 43.75 -51.60
C LEU A 556 56.01 44.77 -52.64
N MET A 557 55.98 44.37 -53.91
CA MET A 557 55.42 45.20 -54.97
C MET A 557 53.95 45.49 -54.72
N ASN A 558 53.43 46.53 -55.35
CA ASN A 558 52.00 46.81 -55.34
C ASN A 558 51.25 45.68 -56.07
N LYS A 559 50.07 45.31 -55.58
CA LYS A 559 49.22 44.28 -56.19
C LYS A 559 49.84 42.88 -56.31
N ALA A 560 50.86 42.55 -55.51
CA ALA A 560 51.58 41.27 -55.61
C ALA A 560 50.67 40.03 -55.54
N PHE A 561 49.57 40.10 -54.78
CA PHE A 561 48.56 39.05 -54.66
C PHE A 561 47.13 39.60 -54.85
N SER A 562 46.98 40.76 -55.50
CA SER A 562 45.69 41.43 -55.68
C SER A 562 44.87 40.78 -56.78
N TRP A 563 43.55 40.74 -56.58
CA TRP A 563 42.60 40.23 -57.56
C TRP A 563 41.42 41.18 -57.82
N THR A 564 41.55 42.45 -57.45
CA THR A 564 40.48 43.46 -57.57
C THR A 564 40.51 44.23 -58.91
N LEU A 565 39.40 44.06 -59.66
CA LEU A 565 38.83 44.87 -60.74
C LEU A 565 39.61 45.02 -62.07
N SER A 566 39.36 44.08 -63.00
CA SER A 566 38.92 44.45 -64.35
C SER A 566 37.41 44.24 -64.43
N GLU A 567 36.66 45.26 -64.85
CA GLU A 567 35.19 45.26 -64.92
C GLU A 567 34.60 44.06 -65.66
N SER A 568 34.22 42.99 -64.95
CA SER A 568 33.12 42.06 -65.25
C SER A 568 33.30 40.76 -64.44
N SER A 569 32.27 40.36 -63.69
CA SER A 569 32.18 39.13 -62.87
C SER A 569 32.82 39.19 -61.47
N LEU A 570 31.99 39.46 -60.46
CA LEU A 570 32.30 39.42 -59.02
C LEU A 570 32.54 37.98 -58.47
N SER A 571 32.53 36.95 -59.30
CA SER A 571 32.57 35.54 -58.85
C SER A 571 33.80 34.73 -59.26
N ASP A 572 34.76 35.33 -59.97
CA ASP A 572 35.85 34.59 -60.61
C ASP A 572 37.27 34.80 -60.05
N PHE A 573 37.43 35.67 -59.04
CA PHE A 573 38.75 36.23 -58.66
C PHE A 573 39.11 36.10 -57.17
N ASP A 574 38.92 34.92 -56.58
CA ASP A 574 39.33 34.67 -55.18
C ASP A 574 40.71 34.00 -55.11
N SER A 575 41.67 34.67 -54.47
CA SER A 575 42.97 34.08 -54.17
C SER A 575 42.81 32.89 -53.22
N LYS A 576 43.49 31.78 -53.52
CA LYS A 576 43.54 30.58 -52.67
C LYS A 576 44.47 30.74 -51.47
N LEU A 577 45.20 31.85 -51.36
CA LEU A 577 46.15 32.09 -50.28
C LEU A 577 45.41 32.15 -48.94
N ILE A 578 45.80 31.28 -48.00
CA ILE A 578 45.27 31.19 -46.64
C ILE A 578 46.26 31.77 -45.64
N SER A 579 47.56 31.54 -45.85
CA SER A 579 48.61 31.96 -44.94
C SER A 579 49.85 32.44 -45.68
N ILE A 580 50.43 33.53 -45.19
CA ILE A 580 51.73 34.00 -45.67
C ILE A 580 52.65 34.42 -44.52
N ILE A 581 53.92 34.01 -44.61
CA ILE A 581 55.00 34.50 -43.76
C ILE A 581 55.87 35.45 -44.59
N LEU A 582 55.91 36.72 -44.19
CA LEU A 582 56.65 37.73 -44.92
C LEU A 582 58.17 37.65 -44.68
N PRO A 583 58.98 38.14 -45.62
CA PRO A 583 60.43 38.20 -45.49
C PRO A 583 60.86 38.93 -44.21
N LYS A 584 61.79 38.34 -43.45
CA LYS A 584 62.27 38.91 -42.18
C LYS A 584 62.90 40.29 -42.32
N ASN A 585 63.36 40.66 -43.51
CA ASN A 585 63.98 41.94 -43.83
C ASN A 585 63.04 42.91 -44.58
N CYS A 586 61.78 42.54 -44.78
CA CYS A 586 60.80 43.39 -45.45
C CYS A 586 60.49 44.63 -44.62
N LYS A 587 60.52 45.79 -45.27
CA LYS A 587 60.28 47.11 -44.68
C LYS A 587 58.97 47.73 -45.15
N GLU A 588 58.46 47.33 -46.30
CA GLU A 588 57.30 47.95 -46.91
C GLU A 588 56.40 46.91 -47.59
N ILE A 589 55.10 47.01 -47.30
CA ILE A 589 54.05 46.34 -48.06
C ILE A 589 53.43 47.41 -48.95
N GLY A 590 53.48 47.20 -50.28
CA GLY A 590 52.88 48.12 -51.26
C GLY A 590 51.36 48.29 -51.12
N TRP A 591 50.77 49.09 -52.01
CA TRP A 591 49.31 49.24 -52.06
C TRP A 591 48.64 48.02 -52.71
N GLU A 592 47.43 47.70 -52.23
CA GLU A 592 46.58 46.60 -52.70
C GLU A 592 47.25 45.21 -52.68
N VAL A 593 48.33 44.99 -51.94
CA VAL A 593 49.12 43.73 -52.01
C VAL A 593 48.27 42.48 -51.84
N PHE A 594 47.36 42.46 -50.87
CA PHE A 594 46.46 41.35 -50.57
C PHE A 594 44.99 41.73 -50.77
N ASP A 595 44.69 42.79 -51.52
CA ASP A 595 43.30 43.20 -51.74
C ASP A 595 42.52 42.09 -52.47
N GLY A 596 41.35 41.74 -51.92
CA GLY A 596 40.50 40.68 -52.43
C GLY A 596 40.99 39.26 -52.14
N CYS A 597 42.03 39.08 -51.31
CA CYS A 597 42.44 37.75 -50.84
C CYS A 597 41.45 37.22 -49.78
N THR A 598 40.23 36.86 -50.18
CA THR A 598 39.11 36.58 -49.26
C THR A 598 39.30 35.30 -48.43
N ARG A 599 40.33 34.50 -48.72
CA ARG A 599 40.70 33.31 -47.95
C ARG A 599 41.89 33.52 -47.01
N LEU A 600 42.59 34.67 -47.11
CA LEU A 600 43.79 34.95 -46.34
C LEU A 600 43.43 35.18 -44.88
N GLN A 601 43.80 34.24 -44.02
CA GLN A 601 43.48 34.23 -42.59
C GLN A 601 44.68 34.60 -41.72
N ILE A 602 45.89 34.25 -42.16
CA ILE A 602 47.12 34.35 -41.35
C ILE A 602 48.17 35.14 -42.13
N VAL A 603 48.65 36.23 -41.53
CA VAL A 603 49.76 37.03 -42.07
C VAL A 603 50.78 37.24 -40.97
N SER A 604 51.99 36.70 -41.15
CA SER A 604 53.11 36.95 -40.25
C SER A 604 53.91 38.16 -40.73
N LEU A 605 53.68 39.31 -40.08
CA LEU A 605 54.39 40.56 -40.36
C LEU A 605 55.77 40.58 -39.69
N PRO A 606 56.84 41.04 -40.37
CA PRO A 606 58.17 41.07 -39.80
C PRO A 606 58.33 42.29 -38.89
N SER A 607 59.16 42.16 -37.85
CA SER A 607 59.45 43.28 -36.92
C SER A 607 60.16 44.47 -37.58
N THR A 608 60.73 44.28 -38.76
CA THR A 608 61.40 45.32 -39.56
C THR A 608 60.44 46.21 -40.33
N LEU A 609 59.16 45.85 -40.43
CA LEU A 609 58.18 46.54 -41.26
C LEU A 609 57.97 47.98 -40.79
N GLU A 610 58.15 48.93 -41.70
CA GLU A 610 58.06 50.38 -41.48
C GLU A 610 56.77 50.97 -42.10
N LYS A 611 56.25 50.36 -43.18
CA LYS A 611 55.08 50.87 -43.92
C LYS A 611 54.14 49.77 -44.41
N ILE A 612 52.84 50.08 -44.41
CA ILE A 612 51.77 49.27 -45.00
C ILE A 612 50.97 50.20 -45.91
N GLY A 613 50.85 49.84 -47.19
CA GLY A 613 50.18 50.65 -48.20
C GLY A 613 48.66 50.72 -48.06
N MET A 614 48.07 51.61 -48.86
CA MET A 614 46.62 51.75 -49.00
C MET A 614 46.01 50.43 -49.51
N PHE A 615 44.83 50.06 -49.02
CA PHE A 615 44.12 48.83 -49.41
C PHE A 615 44.91 47.52 -49.22
N ALA A 616 46.07 47.53 -48.54
CA ALA A 616 46.99 46.39 -48.56
C ALA A 616 46.39 45.07 -48.07
N PHE A 617 45.38 45.11 -47.19
CA PHE A 617 44.65 43.95 -46.69
C PHE A 617 43.13 44.06 -46.90
N ALA A 618 42.67 44.92 -47.81
CA ALA A 618 41.24 45.08 -48.05
C ALA A 618 40.60 43.75 -48.47
N GLN A 619 39.38 43.49 -47.98
CA GLN A 619 38.57 42.30 -48.28
C GLN A 619 39.27 40.96 -47.96
N THR A 620 40.15 40.95 -46.96
CA THR A 620 40.80 39.71 -46.50
C THR A 620 40.01 39.02 -45.37
N ALA A 621 40.25 37.72 -45.17
CA ALA A 621 39.66 36.94 -44.08
C ALA A 621 40.51 36.89 -42.80
N ILE A 622 41.42 37.86 -42.62
CA ILE A 622 42.32 37.88 -41.46
C ILE A 622 41.50 37.95 -40.18
N LYS A 623 41.80 37.09 -39.21
CA LYS A 623 41.07 37.04 -37.94
C LYS A 623 41.64 38.01 -36.91
N SER A 624 42.96 38.13 -36.91
CA SER A 624 43.72 39.00 -36.02
C SER A 624 45.01 39.44 -36.68
N ILE A 625 45.46 40.66 -36.40
CA ILE A 625 46.75 41.14 -36.89
C ILE A 625 47.47 41.98 -35.83
N ASN A 626 48.78 41.78 -35.72
CA ASN A 626 49.64 42.56 -34.82
C ASN A 626 50.52 43.48 -35.67
N ILE A 627 50.23 44.78 -35.62
CA ILE A 627 50.96 45.79 -36.37
C ILE A 627 52.35 46.01 -35.72
N PRO A 628 53.46 45.81 -36.47
CA PRO A 628 54.81 45.99 -35.94
C PRO A 628 55.06 47.41 -35.41
N PHE A 629 55.91 47.52 -34.39
CA PHE A 629 56.14 48.77 -33.65
C PHE A 629 56.64 49.95 -34.51
N LYS A 630 57.36 49.66 -35.61
CA LYS A 630 57.87 50.69 -36.53
C LYS A 630 56.82 51.26 -37.48
N VAL A 631 55.68 50.58 -37.65
CA VAL A 631 54.57 51.08 -38.46
C VAL A 631 53.84 52.15 -37.66
N THR A 632 53.88 53.37 -38.17
CA THR A 632 53.29 54.56 -37.51
C THR A 632 51.97 55.00 -38.14
N ARG A 633 51.57 54.39 -39.25
CA ARG A 633 50.41 54.79 -40.04
C ARG A 633 49.64 53.55 -40.50
N ILE A 634 48.32 53.58 -40.33
CA ILE A 634 47.39 52.74 -41.08
C ILE A 634 46.80 53.65 -42.15
N GLU A 635 47.12 53.37 -43.41
CA GLU A 635 46.74 54.24 -44.52
C GLU A 635 45.27 54.03 -44.92
N GLU A 636 44.84 54.74 -45.95
CA GLU A 636 43.49 54.63 -46.50
C GLU A 636 43.11 53.18 -46.81
N ALA A 637 41.93 52.78 -46.32
CA ALA A 637 41.29 51.50 -46.60
C ALA A 637 42.15 50.25 -46.35
N THR A 638 43.23 50.33 -45.55
CA THR A 638 44.17 49.21 -45.35
C THR A 638 43.47 47.91 -44.93
N PHE A 639 42.41 47.96 -44.11
CA PHE A 639 41.61 46.80 -43.67
C PHE A 639 40.13 46.94 -44.06
N LEU A 640 39.81 47.66 -45.13
CA LEU A 640 38.44 47.81 -45.62
C LEU A 640 37.79 46.44 -45.84
N MET A 641 36.58 46.23 -45.33
CA MET A 641 35.79 45.00 -45.49
C MET A 641 36.49 43.71 -45.00
N CYS A 642 37.42 43.80 -44.04
CA CYS A 642 37.95 42.63 -43.34
C CYS A 642 36.91 42.07 -42.35
N GLN A 643 35.85 41.46 -42.85
CA GLN A 643 34.68 41.06 -42.06
C GLN A 643 35.00 40.03 -40.96
N ASN A 644 36.09 39.27 -41.09
CA ASN A 644 36.54 38.30 -40.08
C ASN A 644 37.50 38.89 -39.03
N LEU A 645 37.97 40.12 -39.21
CA LEU A 645 38.91 40.76 -38.30
C LEU A 645 38.20 41.04 -36.97
N SER A 646 38.62 40.33 -35.94
CA SER A 646 38.03 40.40 -34.60
C SER A 646 38.89 41.15 -33.59
N SER A 647 40.20 41.22 -33.84
CA SER A 647 41.16 41.90 -32.96
C SER A 647 42.34 42.45 -33.75
N ILE A 648 42.79 43.66 -33.42
CA ILE A 648 44.00 44.26 -33.97
C ILE A 648 44.83 44.89 -32.86
N THR A 649 46.16 44.74 -32.92
CA THR A 649 47.10 45.40 -32.00
C THR A 649 47.91 46.45 -32.74
N MET A 650 47.88 47.70 -32.26
CA MET A 650 48.50 48.86 -32.93
C MET A 650 49.31 49.74 -31.97
N LYS A 651 50.40 49.25 -31.37
CA LYS A 651 51.03 49.90 -30.21
C LYS A 651 51.62 51.31 -30.43
N ASN A 652 51.99 51.67 -31.65
CA ASN A 652 52.73 52.90 -31.97
C ASN A 652 52.17 53.64 -33.19
N VAL A 653 50.92 53.37 -33.56
CA VAL A 653 50.27 54.05 -34.69
C VAL A 653 49.91 55.48 -34.27
N ALA A 654 50.24 56.44 -35.12
CA ALA A 654 49.97 57.87 -34.95
C ALA A 654 48.84 58.37 -35.87
N PHE A 655 48.52 57.63 -36.93
CA PHE A 655 47.56 58.02 -37.96
C PHE A 655 46.74 56.82 -38.43
N ILE A 656 45.42 57.00 -38.53
CA ILE A 656 44.47 56.07 -39.15
C ILE A 656 43.73 56.81 -40.27
N GLY A 657 43.91 56.36 -41.51
CA GLY A 657 43.37 57.01 -42.71
C GLY A 657 41.91 56.73 -42.99
N ASN A 658 41.40 57.37 -44.04
CA ASN A 658 40.01 57.20 -44.50
C ASN A 658 39.66 55.73 -44.69
N ASN A 659 38.47 55.33 -44.22
CA ASN A 659 37.93 53.97 -44.38
C ASN A 659 38.82 52.82 -43.87
N ALA A 660 39.83 53.09 -43.03
CA ALA A 660 40.84 52.10 -42.65
C ALA A 660 40.27 50.77 -42.15
N PHE A 661 39.16 50.79 -41.41
CA PHE A 661 38.47 49.61 -40.87
C PHE A 661 36.98 49.54 -41.25
N THR A 662 36.55 50.30 -42.27
CA THR A 662 35.14 50.29 -42.70
C THR A 662 34.65 48.87 -42.97
N GLN A 663 33.46 48.53 -42.48
CA GLN A 663 32.83 47.21 -42.62
C GLN A 663 33.62 46.04 -42.01
N CYS A 664 34.52 46.28 -41.05
CA CYS A 664 35.06 45.24 -40.17
C CYS A 664 34.04 44.82 -39.09
N SER A 665 32.95 44.18 -39.51
CA SER A 665 31.76 43.94 -38.67
C SER A 665 31.98 43.00 -37.46
N ASN A 666 33.05 42.21 -37.45
CA ASN A 666 33.45 41.38 -36.30
C ASN A 666 34.48 42.05 -35.38
N LEU A 667 35.00 43.24 -35.72
CA LEU A 667 35.94 43.96 -34.88
C LEU A 667 35.21 44.53 -33.68
N SER A 668 35.20 43.78 -32.58
CA SER A 668 34.35 44.07 -31.42
C SER A 668 35.03 44.91 -30.35
N GLN A 669 36.36 44.90 -30.33
CA GLN A 669 37.20 45.60 -29.37
C GLN A 669 38.37 46.23 -30.11
N ILE A 670 38.72 47.46 -29.73
CA ILE A 670 39.88 48.14 -30.28
C ILE A 670 40.58 48.97 -29.20
N ASP A 671 41.88 48.73 -29.05
CA ASP A 671 42.74 49.54 -28.20
C ASP A 671 43.42 50.62 -29.05
N LEU A 672 42.95 51.87 -28.95
CA LEU A 672 43.57 53.00 -29.62
C LEU A 672 44.86 53.41 -28.88
N PRO A 673 46.02 53.46 -29.56
CA PRO A 673 47.28 53.76 -28.88
C PRO A 673 47.36 55.22 -28.43
N LYS A 674 48.09 55.47 -27.34
CA LYS A 674 48.34 56.84 -26.84
C LYS A 674 49.13 57.72 -27.81
N SER A 675 49.84 57.12 -28.77
CA SER A 675 50.55 57.82 -29.85
C SER A 675 49.62 58.35 -30.93
N LEU A 676 48.35 57.95 -30.95
CA LEU A 676 47.41 58.31 -32.01
C LEU A 676 47.10 59.80 -31.98
N VAL A 677 47.29 60.47 -33.12
CA VAL A 677 47.07 61.92 -33.29
C VAL A 677 45.92 62.20 -34.25
N THR A 678 45.71 61.33 -35.24
CA THR A 678 44.73 61.57 -36.31
C THR A 678 43.96 60.30 -36.65
N ILE A 679 42.64 60.45 -36.79
CA ILE A 679 41.73 59.47 -37.36
C ILE A 679 40.87 60.19 -38.39
N GLU A 680 40.87 59.73 -39.63
CA GLU A 680 40.15 60.39 -40.72
C GLU A 680 38.70 59.84 -40.88
N HIS A 681 38.04 60.19 -41.99
CA HIS A 681 36.61 59.95 -42.19
C HIS A 681 36.29 58.46 -42.33
N ASN A 682 35.13 58.05 -41.83
CA ASN A 682 34.60 56.68 -41.90
C ASN A 682 35.54 55.60 -41.32
N ALA A 683 36.60 55.95 -40.59
CA ALA A 683 37.66 55.00 -40.26
C ALA A 683 37.17 53.74 -39.55
N PHE A 684 36.09 53.83 -38.77
CA PHE A 684 35.44 52.70 -38.08
C PHE A 684 33.97 52.53 -38.46
N SER A 685 33.55 52.99 -39.65
CA SER A 685 32.16 52.83 -40.11
C SER A 685 31.79 51.34 -40.22
N ASP A 686 30.56 50.98 -39.82
CA ASP A 686 29.98 49.65 -39.87
C ASP A 686 30.84 48.56 -39.20
N THR A 687 31.54 48.93 -38.12
CA THR A 687 32.31 47.99 -37.31
C THR A 687 31.48 47.38 -36.18
N GLY A 688 31.98 46.28 -35.62
CA GLY A 688 31.35 45.60 -34.48
C GLY A 688 31.68 46.18 -33.10
N ILE A 689 32.35 47.34 -33.04
CA ILE A 689 32.94 47.88 -31.81
C ILE A 689 31.86 48.09 -30.77
N GLN A 690 32.08 47.55 -29.57
CA GLN A 690 31.13 47.68 -28.46
C GLN A 690 31.46 48.85 -27.54
N GLN A 691 32.75 49.12 -27.34
CA GLN A 691 33.22 50.21 -26.49
C GLN A 691 34.48 50.81 -27.10
N VAL A 692 34.65 52.12 -26.97
CA VAL A 692 35.86 52.82 -27.43
C VAL A 692 36.23 53.98 -26.51
N GLU A 693 37.53 54.08 -26.20
CA GLU A 693 38.12 55.23 -25.52
C GLU A 693 39.03 55.99 -26.51
N LEU A 694 38.65 57.23 -26.79
CA LEU A 694 39.41 58.12 -27.65
C LEU A 694 40.59 58.72 -26.86
N PRO A 695 41.83 58.65 -27.36
CA PRO A 695 43.00 59.16 -26.65
C PRO A 695 42.89 60.66 -26.31
N ASN A 696 43.52 61.07 -25.21
CA ASN A 696 43.64 62.49 -24.85
C ASN A 696 44.42 63.26 -25.94
N GLY A 697 43.98 64.49 -26.24
CA GLY A 697 44.64 65.37 -27.22
C GLY A 697 43.87 65.51 -28.54
N PHE A 698 42.89 64.63 -28.81
CA PHE A 698 41.99 64.81 -29.94
C PHE A 698 41.09 66.03 -29.75
N THR A 699 41.02 66.88 -30.77
CA THR A 699 40.22 68.11 -30.76
C THR A 699 38.99 68.02 -31.67
N GLU A 700 38.91 67.03 -32.54
CA GLU A 700 37.86 66.88 -33.55
C GLU A 700 37.58 65.40 -33.82
N LEU A 701 36.29 65.06 -33.98
CA LEU A 701 35.84 63.79 -34.54
C LEU A 701 35.43 63.99 -36.00
N SER A 702 35.97 63.15 -36.87
CA SER A 702 35.77 63.18 -38.32
C SER A 702 34.38 62.72 -38.75
N ASP A 703 33.96 63.09 -39.96
CA ASP A 703 32.69 62.67 -40.55
C ASP A 703 32.55 61.14 -40.52
N ASN A 704 31.37 60.68 -40.09
CA ASN A 704 30.97 59.26 -40.08
C ASN A 704 31.96 58.32 -39.37
N LEU A 705 32.78 58.82 -38.45
CA LEU A 705 33.85 58.07 -37.80
C LEU A 705 33.40 56.68 -37.28
N PHE A 706 32.26 56.61 -36.59
CA PHE A 706 31.62 55.39 -36.09
C PHE A 706 30.22 55.19 -36.69
N MET A 707 29.96 55.69 -37.90
CA MET A 707 28.67 55.49 -38.57
C MET A 707 28.32 54.00 -38.64
N GLY A 708 27.07 53.62 -38.36
CA GLY A 708 26.60 52.24 -38.48
C GLY A 708 27.19 51.25 -37.46
N CYS A 709 27.89 51.72 -36.42
CA CYS A 709 28.37 50.88 -35.32
C CYS A 709 27.21 50.46 -34.40
N THR A 710 26.32 49.62 -34.91
CA THR A 710 25.06 49.20 -34.27
C THR A 710 25.23 48.46 -32.94
N LYS A 711 26.45 48.02 -32.61
CA LYS A 711 26.80 47.35 -31.34
C LYS A 711 27.51 48.27 -30.35
N LEU A 712 27.79 49.53 -30.70
CA LEU A 712 28.50 50.47 -29.84
C LEU A 712 27.61 50.89 -28.67
N GLU A 713 27.99 50.45 -27.47
CA GLU A 713 27.25 50.72 -26.24
C GLU A 713 27.86 51.87 -25.43
N LYS A 714 29.18 52.03 -25.47
CA LYS A 714 29.90 53.00 -24.64
C LYS A 714 31.00 53.74 -25.39
N VAL A 715 31.04 55.06 -25.24
CA VAL A 715 32.10 55.91 -25.79
C VAL A 715 32.69 56.77 -24.68
N ILE A 716 34.02 56.85 -24.62
CA ILE A 716 34.75 57.79 -23.76
C ILE A 716 35.45 58.81 -24.65
N LEU A 717 34.98 60.05 -24.58
CA LEU A 717 35.47 61.19 -25.35
C LEU A 717 36.52 61.99 -24.55
N PRO A 718 37.54 62.55 -25.23
CA PRO A 718 38.64 63.22 -24.55
C PRO A 718 38.24 64.63 -24.09
N ALA A 719 38.83 65.09 -22.99
CA ALA A 719 38.56 66.43 -22.44
C ALA A 719 38.96 67.59 -23.37
N SER A 720 39.82 67.31 -24.35
CA SER A 720 40.29 68.28 -25.35
C SER A 720 39.36 68.44 -26.56
N LEU A 721 38.27 67.66 -26.64
CA LEU A 721 37.40 67.64 -27.81
C LEU A 721 36.68 68.98 -27.98
N LYS A 722 36.72 69.54 -29.20
CA LYS A 722 36.14 70.85 -29.55
C LYS A 722 35.09 70.75 -30.65
N PHE A 723 35.29 69.85 -31.61
CA PHE A 723 34.42 69.71 -32.77
C PHE A 723 33.95 68.26 -32.96
N MET A 724 32.72 68.10 -33.43
CA MET A 724 32.17 66.83 -33.89
C MET A 724 31.53 67.05 -35.26
N ASN A 725 31.99 66.31 -36.27
CA ASN A 725 31.52 66.48 -37.64
C ASN A 725 30.31 65.57 -37.92
N ASP A 726 29.76 65.64 -39.13
CA ASP A 726 28.48 65.05 -39.47
C ASP A 726 28.50 63.52 -39.29
N GLY A 727 27.44 63.01 -38.65
CA GLY A 727 27.21 61.58 -38.53
C GLY A 727 28.30 60.77 -37.82
N CYS A 728 29.22 61.39 -37.06
CA CYS A 728 30.31 60.65 -36.42
C CYS A 728 29.87 59.50 -35.48
N PHE A 729 28.61 59.50 -35.00
CA PHE A 729 27.93 58.39 -34.31
C PHE A 729 26.59 58.01 -34.96
N SER A 730 26.38 58.30 -36.25
CA SER A 730 25.13 58.03 -36.95
C SER A 730 24.79 56.54 -36.92
N GLY A 731 23.56 56.16 -36.59
CA GLY A 731 23.13 54.75 -36.56
C GLY A 731 23.77 53.90 -35.45
N CYS A 732 24.37 54.50 -34.43
CA CYS A 732 24.80 53.81 -33.22
C CYS A 732 23.61 53.49 -32.30
N GLU A 733 22.72 52.60 -32.76
CA GLU A 733 21.41 52.34 -32.16
C GLU A 733 21.45 51.82 -30.70
N GLN A 734 22.57 51.20 -30.30
CA GLN A 734 22.76 50.61 -28.96
C GLN A 734 23.55 51.51 -27.99
N LEU A 735 23.81 52.77 -28.35
CA LEU A 735 24.62 53.68 -27.53
C LEU A 735 23.91 54.00 -26.21
N LYS A 736 24.46 53.48 -25.10
CA LYS A 736 23.92 53.58 -23.74
C LYS A 736 24.63 54.64 -22.91
N ASP A 737 25.95 54.77 -23.07
CA ASP A 737 26.76 55.65 -22.23
C ASP A 737 27.74 56.48 -23.06
N ILE A 738 27.71 57.80 -22.85
CA ILE A 738 28.73 58.72 -23.38
C ILE A 738 29.40 59.42 -22.20
N TYR A 739 30.70 59.18 -22.04
CA TYR A 739 31.53 59.90 -21.09
C TYR A 739 32.25 61.02 -21.82
N ILE A 740 32.02 62.27 -21.41
CA ILE A 740 32.71 63.42 -21.99
C ILE A 740 33.21 64.35 -20.88
N TYR A 741 34.53 64.53 -20.83
CA TYR A 741 35.20 65.33 -19.81
C TYR A 741 35.51 66.77 -20.26
N ALA A 742 35.05 67.18 -21.44
CA ALA A 742 35.25 68.53 -21.94
C ALA A 742 34.47 69.54 -21.07
N PRO A 743 35.09 70.67 -20.66
CA PRO A 743 34.42 71.68 -19.83
C PRO A 743 33.32 72.44 -20.59
N THR A 744 33.39 72.43 -21.92
CA THR A 744 32.40 73.00 -22.83
C THR A 744 32.00 71.94 -23.85
N PRO A 745 30.70 71.85 -24.21
CA PRO A 745 30.23 70.90 -25.22
C PRO A 745 30.92 71.15 -26.57
N PRO A 746 31.45 70.11 -27.23
CA PRO A 746 31.94 70.19 -28.60
C PRO A 746 30.86 70.75 -29.54
N SER A 747 31.25 71.67 -30.42
CA SER A 747 30.36 72.27 -31.42
C SER A 747 30.40 71.52 -32.74
N TYR A 748 29.35 71.66 -33.53
CA TYR A 748 29.34 71.21 -34.91
C TYR A 748 30.06 72.21 -35.84
N ARG A 749 30.61 71.71 -36.97
CA ARG A 749 31.31 72.55 -37.95
C ARG A 749 30.30 73.30 -38.81
N ASP A 750 29.26 72.61 -39.26
CA ASP A 750 28.17 73.15 -40.06
C ASP A 750 26.83 73.04 -39.32
N ILE A 751 25.92 73.96 -39.61
CA ILE A 751 24.60 74.05 -38.95
C ILE A 751 23.67 72.87 -39.28
N TYR A 752 24.02 72.07 -40.28
CA TYR A 752 23.26 70.91 -40.74
C TYR A 752 23.82 69.59 -40.19
N ASP A 753 24.97 69.62 -39.52
CA ASP A 753 25.60 68.43 -38.99
C ASP A 753 24.76 67.86 -37.84
N ASP A 754 24.62 66.54 -37.83
CA ASP A 754 24.07 65.81 -36.68
C ASP A 754 24.94 64.59 -36.38
N ALA A 755 25.79 64.73 -35.37
CA ALA A 755 26.67 63.67 -34.92
C ALA A 755 25.91 62.40 -34.48
N PHE A 756 24.67 62.53 -34.02
CA PHE A 756 23.88 61.45 -33.42
C PHE A 756 22.62 61.10 -34.24
N ARG A 757 22.68 61.29 -35.56
CA ARG A 757 21.59 60.90 -36.47
C ARG A 757 21.21 59.43 -36.25
N ASP A 758 19.91 59.14 -36.20
CA ASP A 758 19.38 57.79 -35.95
C ASP A 758 19.84 57.14 -34.63
N VAL A 759 20.13 57.95 -33.59
CA VAL A 759 20.42 57.48 -32.22
C VAL A 759 19.29 57.89 -31.27
N LEU A 760 18.80 56.93 -30.46
CA LEU A 760 17.78 57.18 -29.43
C LEU A 760 18.41 57.80 -28.17
N LEU A 761 18.70 59.11 -28.22
CA LEU A 761 19.38 59.84 -27.15
C LEU A 761 18.66 59.81 -25.78
N ASP A 762 17.35 59.58 -25.75
CA ASP A 762 16.58 59.42 -24.50
C ASP A 762 16.99 58.17 -23.69
N ASN A 763 17.55 57.16 -24.35
CA ASN A 763 18.04 55.94 -23.71
C ASN A 763 19.54 56.01 -23.38
N CYS A 764 20.21 57.10 -23.76
CA CYS A 764 21.64 57.29 -23.55
C CYS A 764 21.89 58.17 -22.30
N VAL A 765 22.76 57.70 -21.43
CA VAL A 765 23.25 58.45 -20.27
C VAL A 765 24.47 59.26 -20.69
N LEU A 766 24.37 60.58 -20.55
CA LEU A 766 25.46 61.50 -20.79
C LEU A 766 26.18 61.82 -19.47
N HIS A 767 27.41 61.35 -19.32
CA HIS A 767 28.27 61.61 -18.18
C HIS A 767 29.18 62.81 -18.49
N ILE A 768 29.05 63.88 -17.70
CA ILE A 768 29.79 65.14 -17.88
C ILE A 768 30.57 65.54 -16.64
N SER A 769 31.61 66.36 -16.83
CA SER A 769 32.39 66.91 -15.72
C SER A 769 31.62 67.92 -14.86
N LYS A 770 31.95 67.97 -13.57
CA LYS A 770 31.41 68.94 -12.62
C LYS A 770 31.57 70.38 -13.10
N GLY A 771 30.46 71.11 -13.11
CA GLY A 771 30.38 72.51 -13.57
C GLY A 771 29.98 72.68 -15.03
N SER A 772 29.94 71.60 -15.82
CA SER A 772 29.63 71.65 -17.26
C SER A 772 28.14 71.55 -17.59
N TYR A 773 27.29 71.18 -16.62
CA TYR A 773 25.86 70.90 -16.84
C TYR A 773 25.10 72.00 -17.58
N ALA A 774 25.27 73.26 -17.15
CA ALA A 774 24.58 74.37 -17.78
C ALA A 774 25.02 74.57 -19.24
N ALA A 775 26.29 74.33 -19.57
CA ALA A 775 26.78 74.49 -20.94
C ALA A 775 26.18 73.42 -21.86
N TYR A 776 26.21 72.15 -21.44
CA TYR A 776 25.66 71.03 -22.22
C TYR A 776 24.14 71.13 -22.43
N ARG A 777 23.39 71.62 -21.44
CA ARG A 777 21.92 71.78 -21.55
C ARG A 777 21.47 72.81 -22.59
N HIS A 778 22.33 73.77 -22.96
CA HIS A 778 21.99 74.83 -23.90
C HIS A 778 22.68 74.69 -25.25
N ALA A 779 23.59 73.73 -25.40
CA ALA A 779 24.29 73.52 -26.66
C ALA A 779 23.47 72.66 -27.63
N ASP A 780 23.47 73.05 -28.90
CA ASP A 780 22.78 72.33 -29.96
C ASP A 780 23.32 70.90 -30.08
N GLY A 781 22.42 69.94 -30.29
CA GLY A 781 22.73 68.51 -30.30
C GLY A 781 22.81 67.90 -28.90
N TRP A 782 23.53 68.54 -27.98
CA TRP A 782 23.68 68.08 -26.59
C TRP A 782 22.46 68.32 -25.71
N ASN A 783 21.68 69.35 -26.02
CA ASN A 783 20.41 69.65 -25.36
C ASN A 783 19.33 68.57 -25.57
N LYS A 784 19.52 67.65 -26.52
CA LYS A 784 18.64 66.51 -26.81
C LYS A 784 18.75 65.38 -25.76
N PHE A 785 19.82 65.32 -24.97
CA PHE A 785 19.98 64.30 -23.92
C PHE A 785 19.10 64.60 -22.71
N THR A 786 18.29 63.62 -22.30
CA THR A 786 17.39 63.73 -21.15
C THR A 786 17.99 63.15 -19.86
N ASN A 787 18.88 62.17 -19.97
CA ASN A 787 19.58 61.55 -18.83
C ASN A 787 21.02 62.06 -18.74
N ILE A 788 21.28 63.02 -17.85
CA ILE A 788 22.61 63.60 -17.65
C ILE A 788 23.09 63.34 -16.22
N VAL A 789 24.26 62.72 -16.09
CA VAL A 789 24.96 62.46 -14.82
C VAL A 789 26.18 63.37 -14.74
N VAL A 790 26.34 64.05 -13.60
CA VAL A 790 27.51 64.88 -13.34
C VAL A 790 28.49 64.07 -12.50
N GLU A 791 29.64 63.75 -13.09
CA GLU A 791 30.75 63.05 -12.46
C GLU A 791 31.61 64.03 -11.63
N GLU A 792 32.22 63.55 -10.55
CA GLU A 792 32.95 64.37 -9.56
C GLU A 792 34.24 65.02 -10.08
#